data_AF-A0A7V9ZTD5-F1
#
_entry.id   AF-A0A7V9ZTD5-F1
#
_cell.length_a   1.000
_cell.length_b   1.000
_cell.length_c   1.000
_cell.angle_alpha   90.00
_cell.angle_beta   90.00
_cell.angle_gamma   90.00
#
_symmetry.space_group_name_H-M   'P 1'
#
loop_
_entity.id
_entity.type
_entity.pdbx_description
1 polymer ?
#
loop_
_entity_poly.entity_id
_entity_poly.type
_entity_poly.pdbx_seq_one_letter_code
_entity_poly.pdbx_strand_id
1 'polypeptide(L)'
;GSRIAFARVRGFQGTDYSANNKVMATAKHWVGYGAAEAGRDYGTTNLSERSLREVYFPPFKAAVDAGVGSFMTAFNDIDGVPATANSFVLKDVLRKDWKFDGLVISDYTAVMELMFHGLAKDEPDAAMYALNAGTDIEMVSRFYNKYGAELVKQKKVSLAVIDEAVRNVLRVKFRLGLFDNPFADENREKAEVFKRANRDYAKIAAEKSFVLLKNENRTLPIKKDTKEIAVIGALADSKIDMNGNWAGDGKPEDAITVLEALKQKYPRAKIRYEIGCDAKCENAEGFKKASDAARDSDFTILVIGESAEMSGEASSRSEIGLPGKQLDLVKAIHAAGKPYAVVLMNGRPLTINWLAENSPAILETWFAETEAGNAIVDTLFGDANPGGKLTVSFPRSVGQIPIYYNHKTTGRPFLAENKYTSKYLDVSNEPLYPFGYGLSYTEFQLDNLRLDKLQIKPTESVKVSADVTNRGKVAGDEVVQLYIRDLAATVTRPVKELRGFKRVTLQPGAKQTVEFNLTPKDLEFLDRNLKPVLEPGEFQVIVGTSSDNGMQSVFEVIDPAKPKTPKIEIGEIEPAPKNPIPTANISAEDDAFLEDLSKRSFRYLWENTNPKNGLTLDRAGTDGTRKPAGHRSYNIASLAASGFALTSNCIAAERGWVTKAEAIERTRNTLDFFANRAFHKNGWFYHWMDYETGERRWDSEVSSIDTALLLGGVLTVKQCFADNREIGQLADKISQRVDYQWMRADNQYLLSHGWKPETGFLKNYWESYSEQMILYILAIGSPTHQILPNSWYAWERTWQEYGGYRYLAAVSPLFIHQYSHAWIDFRNRREQRPPLVNYFENSVKATRAQQKFFVEELSREFPKYSAKMWGLSASDSQRGYVAWGAPPRHDSTDGSVVPYAVAGSLMFTPDIALPTLKEMKNNYGDKIYGKYGFADAFNPHNGWVDEDVLGIDLGISLIGAENLRSGKVWHWFMQNEDARRAFKLIGLN
;
A
#
# COMPACT_ATOMS: atom_id res chain seq x y z
N GLY A 1 -5.14 7.06 -21.04
CA GLY A 1 -4.76 7.29 -22.44
C GLY A 1 -5.75 6.68 -23.42
N SER A 2 -5.58 5.41 -23.78
CA SER A 2 -6.27 4.78 -24.93
C SER A 2 -7.80 4.88 -24.95
N ARG A 3 -8.48 4.68 -23.81
CA ARG A 3 -9.94 4.83 -23.73
C ARG A 3 -10.42 6.25 -24.04
N ILE A 4 -9.65 7.27 -23.65
CA ILE A 4 -9.96 8.68 -23.92
C ILE A 4 -9.70 9.00 -25.40
N ALA A 5 -8.59 8.51 -25.97
CA ALA A 5 -8.29 8.69 -27.40
C ALA A 5 -9.41 8.13 -28.28
N PHE A 6 -9.85 6.89 -28.01
CA PHE A 6 -10.98 6.27 -28.70
C PHE A 6 -12.26 7.12 -28.56
N ALA A 7 -12.59 7.55 -27.34
CA ALA A 7 -13.79 8.34 -27.09
C ALA A 7 -13.75 9.72 -27.76
N ARG A 8 -12.61 10.41 -27.76
CA ARG A 8 -12.41 11.71 -28.44
C ARG A 8 -12.62 11.57 -29.96
N VAL A 9 -12.01 10.56 -30.58
CA VAL A 9 -12.21 10.27 -32.01
C VAL A 9 -13.70 10.03 -32.27
N ARG A 10 -14.34 9.09 -31.58
CA ARG A 10 -15.78 8.82 -31.76
C ARG A 10 -16.67 10.05 -31.50
N GLY A 11 -16.31 10.91 -30.56
CA GLY A 11 -17.02 12.16 -30.29
C GLY A 11 -16.99 13.10 -31.50
N PHE A 12 -15.80 13.40 -32.00
CA PHE A 12 -15.60 14.32 -33.13
C PHE A 12 -16.19 13.80 -34.44
N GLN A 13 -15.83 12.57 -34.84
CA GLN A 13 -16.15 12.05 -36.17
C GLN A 13 -17.30 11.04 -36.22
N GLY A 14 -17.74 10.48 -35.08
CA GLY A 14 -18.66 9.34 -35.09
C GLY A 14 -18.06 8.11 -35.79
N THR A 15 -18.89 7.40 -36.56
CA THR A 15 -18.46 6.34 -37.49
C THR A 15 -18.38 6.84 -38.93
N ASP A 16 -18.89 8.04 -39.20
CA ASP A 16 -18.98 8.67 -40.51
C ASP A 16 -18.81 10.18 -40.32
N TYR A 17 -17.68 10.71 -40.77
CA TYR A 17 -17.35 12.13 -40.68
C TYR A 17 -17.77 12.94 -41.90
N SER A 18 -18.54 12.37 -42.83
CA SER A 18 -19.25 13.16 -43.87
C SER A 18 -20.52 13.83 -43.31
N ALA A 19 -21.04 13.33 -42.19
CA ALA A 19 -22.22 13.89 -41.56
C ALA A 19 -22.00 15.36 -41.19
N ASN A 20 -22.98 16.22 -41.49
CA ASN A 20 -22.83 17.67 -41.31
C ASN A 20 -22.53 18.07 -39.85
N ASN A 21 -22.90 17.26 -38.86
CA ASN A 21 -22.63 17.48 -37.43
C ASN A 21 -21.37 16.80 -36.89
N LYS A 22 -20.47 16.38 -37.78
CA LYS A 22 -19.20 15.74 -37.45
C LYS A 22 -18.02 16.49 -38.07
N VAL A 23 -16.85 16.27 -37.48
CA VAL A 23 -15.58 16.76 -37.98
C VAL A 23 -14.55 15.63 -37.94
N MET A 24 -13.64 15.61 -38.90
CA MET A 24 -12.53 14.66 -38.89
C MET A 24 -11.62 14.93 -37.68
N ALA A 25 -11.29 13.87 -36.93
CA ALA A 25 -10.29 13.95 -35.88
C ALA A 25 -8.87 13.76 -36.45
N THR A 26 -7.91 14.53 -35.92
CA THR A 26 -6.47 14.35 -36.13
C THR A 26 -5.82 13.88 -34.83
N ALA A 27 -5.24 12.68 -34.81
CA ALA A 27 -4.48 12.20 -33.66
C ALA A 27 -3.11 12.88 -33.60
N LYS A 28 -2.74 13.45 -32.45
CA LYS A 28 -1.51 14.23 -32.30
C LYS A 28 -0.89 14.13 -30.89
N HIS A 29 0.40 14.38 -30.71
CA HIS A 29 1.43 14.56 -31.75
C HIS A 29 2.21 13.24 -31.91
N TRP A 30 2.31 12.73 -33.14
CA TRP A 30 2.88 11.42 -33.47
C TRP A 30 4.39 11.51 -33.74
N VAL A 31 5.27 11.05 -32.84
CA VAL A 31 5.03 10.39 -31.55
C VAL A 31 6.19 10.60 -30.58
N GLY A 32 5.96 10.34 -29.29
CA GLY A 32 6.97 10.47 -28.23
C GLY A 32 7.07 11.86 -27.60
N TYR A 33 6.40 12.85 -28.17
CA TYR A 33 6.51 14.27 -27.80
C TYR A 33 6.44 14.60 -26.29
N GLY A 34 5.56 13.93 -25.55
CA GLY A 34 5.45 14.13 -24.10
C GLY A 34 6.60 13.56 -23.25
N ALA A 35 7.62 12.96 -23.88
CA ALA A 35 8.80 12.41 -23.23
C ALA A 35 10.05 13.29 -23.36
N ALA A 36 9.88 14.54 -23.83
CA ALA A 36 10.98 15.45 -24.08
C ALA A 36 11.90 15.60 -22.85
N GLU A 37 13.22 15.53 -23.10
CA GLU A 37 14.24 15.64 -22.06
C GLU A 37 14.10 16.92 -21.23
N ALA A 38 14.24 16.77 -19.91
CA ALA A 38 14.02 17.84 -18.93
C ALA A 38 12.64 18.52 -18.99
N GLY A 39 11.65 17.91 -19.65
CA GLY A 39 10.31 18.45 -19.81
C GLY A 39 10.27 19.77 -20.60
N ARG A 40 11.30 20.04 -21.41
CA ARG A 40 11.37 21.22 -22.27
C ARG A 40 10.68 20.92 -23.59
N ASP A 41 9.73 21.77 -23.96
CA ASP A 41 8.99 21.60 -25.19
C ASP A 41 9.92 21.48 -26.41
N TYR A 42 9.52 20.68 -27.40
CA TYR A 42 10.29 20.35 -28.62
C TYR A 42 11.64 19.62 -28.37
N GLY A 43 11.99 19.36 -27.11
CA GLY A 43 13.26 18.75 -26.74
C GLY A 43 13.45 17.34 -27.29
N THR A 44 14.71 16.90 -27.26
CA THR A 44 15.12 15.55 -27.63
C THR A 44 14.27 14.49 -26.94
N THR A 45 13.89 13.45 -27.67
CA THR A 45 13.21 12.28 -27.11
C THR A 45 13.96 11.01 -27.47
N ASN A 46 14.49 10.34 -26.45
CA ASN A 46 15.20 9.07 -26.60
C ASN A 46 14.36 7.94 -25.98
N LEU A 47 13.78 7.10 -26.81
CA LEU A 47 12.82 6.08 -26.40
C LEU A 47 13.10 4.78 -27.13
N SER A 48 13.43 3.73 -26.36
CA SER A 48 13.51 2.38 -26.93
C SER A 48 12.21 1.99 -27.65
N GLU A 49 12.31 1.17 -28.69
CA GLU A 49 11.13 0.65 -29.40
C GLU A 49 10.14 -0.04 -28.45
N ARG A 50 10.63 -0.72 -27.41
CA ARG A 50 9.78 -1.29 -26.36
C ARG A 50 8.94 -0.20 -25.67
N SER A 51 9.56 0.89 -25.24
CA SER A 51 8.86 2.01 -24.60
C SER A 51 7.82 2.62 -25.54
N LEU A 52 8.18 2.80 -26.82
CA LEU A 52 7.24 3.27 -27.84
C LEU A 52 6.03 2.32 -27.93
N ARG A 53 6.23 1.02 -28.10
CA ARG A 53 5.15 0.04 -28.28
C ARG A 53 4.30 -0.19 -27.02
N GLU A 54 4.91 -0.25 -25.84
CA GLU A 54 4.22 -0.55 -24.58
C GLU A 54 3.55 0.68 -23.93
N VAL A 55 4.10 1.89 -24.14
CA VAL A 55 3.67 3.10 -23.40
C VAL A 55 3.09 4.18 -24.30
N TYR A 56 3.79 4.54 -25.39
CA TYR A 56 3.47 5.76 -26.16
C TYR A 56 2.55 5.50 -27.37
N PHE A 57 2.66 4.35 -28.03
CA PHE A 57 1.81 3.93 -29.15
C PHE A 57 0.37 3.56 -28.78
N PRO A 58 0.07 2.92 -27.63
CA PRO A 58 -1.28 2.43 -27.36
C PRO A 58 -2.40 3.47 -27.47
N PRO A 59 -2.24 4.74 -27.05
CA PRO A 59 -3.26 5.76 -27.27
C PRO A 59 -3.52 6.06 -28.75
N PHE A 60 -2.48 6.11 -29.58
CA PHE A 60 -2.59 6.34 -31.01
C PHE A 60 -3.16 5.14 -31.76
N LYS A 61 -2.77 3.92 -31.37
CA LYS A 61 -3.38 2.70 -31.92
C LYS A 61 -4.88 2.66 -31.63
N ALA A 62 -5.30 3.08 -30.44
CA ALA A 62 -6.71 3.21 -30.12
C ALA A 62 -7.44 4.28 -30.95
N ALA A 63 -6.75 5.34 -31.37
CA ALA A 63 -7.30 6.32 -32.32
C ALA A 63 -7.50 5.69 -33.72
N VAL A 64 -6.54 4.89 -34.20
CA VAL A 64 -6.69 4.09 -35.43
C VAL A 64 -7.88 3.13 -35.32
N ASP A 65 -8.02 2.42 -34.20
CA ASP A 65 -9.14 1.50 -33.96
C ASP A 65 -10.50 2.20 -33.85
N ALA A 66 -10.50 3.48 -33.48
CA ALA A 66 -11.68 4.33 -33.53
C ALA A 66 -11.99 4.88 -34.93
N GLY A 67 -11.09 4.68 -35.90
CA GLY A 67 -11.21 5.12 -37.29
C GLY A 67 -10.75 6.56 -37.53
N VAL A 68 -9.77 7.06 -36.78
CA VAL A 68 -9.24 8.43 -36.93
C VAL A 68 -8.91 8.75 -38.39
N GLY A 69 -9.26 9.94 -38.87
CA GLY A 69 -9.06 10.31 -40.28
C GLY A 69 -7.65 10.77 -40.62
N SER A 70 -6.92 11.33 -39.64
CA SER A 70 -5.59 11.89 -39.85
C SER A 70 -4.66 11.75 -38.65
N PHE A 71 -3.36 11.82 -38.91
CA PHE A 71 -2.29 11.94 -37.93
C PHE A 71 -1.50 13.22 -38.15
N MET A 72 -1.12 13.89 -37.06
CA MET A 72 -0.18 15.02 -37.08
C MET A 72 1.16 14.56 -36.52
N THR A 73 2.24 14.82 -37.26
CA THR A 73 3.61 14.48 -36.81
C THR A 73 3.98 15.30 -35.57
N ALA A 74 4.95 14.82 -34.80
CA ALA A 74 5.51 15.58 -33.69
C ALA A 74 6.78 16.35 -34.09
N PHE A 75 7.12 17.35 -33.28
CA PHE A 75 8.34 18.14 -33.43
C PHE A 75 9.61 17.38 -33.06
N ASN A 76 9.56 16.51 -32.05
CA ASN A 76 10.74 15.84 -31.52
C ASN A 76 11.36 14.82 -32.51
N ASP A 77 12.64 14.53 -32.31
CA ASP A 77 13.27 13.34 -32.83
C ASP A 77 12.93 12.09 -32.00
N ILE A 78 13.08 10.93 -32.62
CA ILE A 78 13.04 9.63 -31.96
C ILE A 78 14.31 8.91 -32.34
N ASP A 79 15.18 8.67 -31.36
CA ASP A 79 16.50 8.05 -31.54
C ASP A 79 17.32 8.75 -32.65
N GLY A 80 17.28 10.09 -32.70
CA GLY A 80 18.04 10.92 -33.63
C GLY A 80 17.34 11.24 -34.96
N VAL A 81 16.11 10.75 -35.21
CA VAL A 81 15.37 11.01 -36.45
C VAL A 81 14.06 11.77 -36.17
N PRO A 82 13.91 13.03 -36.62
CA PRO A 82 12.68 13.83 -36.49
C PRO A 82 11.43 13.07 -36.95
N ALA A 83 10.35 13.09 -36.15
CA ALA A 83 9.14 12.30 -36.43
C ALA A 83 8.54 12.61 -37.82
N THR A 84 8.63 13.87 -38.28
CA THR A 84 8.20 14.33 -39.62
C THR A 84 8.93 13.67 -40.80
N ALA A 85 10.13 13.13 -40.57
CA ALA A 85 10.95 12.44 -41.56
C ALA A 85 11.27 10.98 -41.19
N ASN A 86 10.58 10.42 -40.18
CA ASN A 86 10.91 9.11 -39.63
C ASN A 86 10.10 7.99 -40.30
N SER A 87 10.73 7.27 -41.23
CA SER A 87 10.09 6.18 -41.98
C SER A 87 9.65 5.00 -41.12
N PHE A 88 10.33 4.74 -39.99
CA PHE A 88 9.94 3.66 -39.08
C PHE A 88 8.53 3.93 -38.51
N VAL A 89 8.28 5.11 -37.96
CA VAL A 89 6.96 5.42 -37.38
C VAL A 89 5.91 5.73 -38.45
N LEU A 90 6.27 6.38 -39.56
CA LEU A 90 5.32 6.80 -40.59
C LEU A 90 4.97 5.69 -41.58
N LYS A 91 5.92 4.86 -42.00
CA LYS A 91 5.69 3.78 -42.98
C LYS A 91 5.58 2.42 -42.31
N ASP A 92 6.58 2.01 -41.55
CA ASP A 92 6.60 0.66 -40.98
C ASP A 92 5.49 0.48 -39.95
N VAL A 93 5.35 1.40 -39.00
CA VAL A 93 4.30 1.31 -37.97
C VAL A 93 2.93 1.72 -38.52
N LEU A 94 2.73 2.97 -38.96
CA LEU A 94 1.39 3.43 -39.37
C LEU A 94 0.86 2.71 -40.61
N ARG A 95 1.60 2.72 -41.73
CA ARG A 95 1.09 2.19 -43.00
C ARG A 95 1.17 0.66 -43.07
N LYS A 96 2.30 0.07 -42.69
CA LYS A 96 2.54 -1.37 -42.87
C LYS A 96 1.98 -2.20 -41.72
N ASP A 97 2.26 -1.87 -40.46
CA ASP A 97 1.80 -2.67 -39.32
C ASP A 97 0.33 -2.37 -38.99
N TRP A 98 -0.05 -1.10 -38.90
CA TRP A 98 -1.40 -0.70 -38.48
C TRP A 98 -2.39 -0.53 -39.64
N LYS A 99 -1.92 -0.62 -40.89
CA LYS A 99 -2.75 -0.49 -42.11
C LYS A 99 -3.55 0.83 -42.15
N PHE A 100 -2.98 1.90 -41.59
CA PHE A 100 -3.62 3.20 -41.60
C PHE A 100 -3.71 3.77 -43.03
N ASP A 101 -4.92 4.13 -43.46
CA ASP A 101 -5.20 4.60 -44.83
C ASP A 101 -5.68 6.06 -44.90
N GLY A 102 -5.62 6.80 -43.79
CA GLY A 102 -5.90 8.23 -43.73
C GLY A 102 -4.71 9.09 -44.19
N LEU A 103 -4.72 10.38 -43.84
CA LEU A 103 -3.62 11.30 -44.19
C LEU A 103 -2.71 11.62 -43.01
N VAL A 104 -1.44 11.89 -43.29
CA VAL A 104 -0.44 12.40 -42.35
C VAL A 104 -0.15 13.85 -42.71
N ILE A 105 -0.38 14.76 -41.77
CA ILE A 105 -0.04 16.18 -41.89
C ILE A 105 1.16 16.47 -40.99
N SER A 106 2.11 17.28 -41.46
CA SER A 106 3.18 17.76 -40.59
C SER A 106 2.60 18.66 -39.49
N ASP A 107 3.28 18.74 -38.35
CA ASP A 107 3.03 19.87 -37.46
C ASP A 107 3.44 21.21 -38.12
N TYR A 108 3.11 22.32 -37.47
CA TYR A 108 3.38 23.68 -37.93
C TYR A 108 4.87 23.84 -38.28
N THR A 109 5.20 24.11 -39.54
CA THR A 109 6.60 24.25 -40.02
C THR A 109 7.55 23.09 -39.73
N ALA A 110 7.06 21.92 -39.30
CA ALA A 110 7.93 20.79 -38.92
C ALA A 110 8.79 20.24 -40.07
N VAL A 111 8.41 20.48 -41.33
CA VAL A 111 9.26 20.17 -42.50
C VAL A 111 10.45 21.15 -42.59
N MET A 112 10.23 22.44 -42.36
CA MET A 112 11.30 23.43 -42.28
C MET A 112 12.27 23.13 -41.15
N GLU A 113 11.74 22.68 -40.02
CA GLU A 113 12.54 22.38 -38.83
C GLU A 113 13.49 21.19 -39.00
N LEU A 114 13.31 20.36 -40.03
CA LEU A 114 14.30 19.34 -40.40
C LEU A 114 15.69 19.94 -40.67
N MET A 115 15.77 21.21 -41.08
CA MET A 115 17.03 21.94 -41.21
C MET A 115 17.63 22.28 -39.85
N PHE A 116 16.82 22.71 -38.88
CA PHE A 116 17.28 23.03 -37.53
C PHE A 116 17.69 21.78 -36.73
N HIS A 117 17.04 20.64 -37.00
CA HIS A 117 17.49 19.33 -36.51
C HIS A 117 18.80 18.85 -37.15
N GLY A 118 19.28 19.51 -38.21
CA GLY A 118 20.49 19.11 -38.93
C GLY A 118 20.32 17.89 -39.84
N LEU A 119 19.08 17.42 -40.06
CA LEU A 119 18.79 16.33 -41.00
C LEU A 119 18.85 16.82 -42.46
N ALA A 120 18.34 18.02 -42.71
CA ALA A 120 18.33 18.66 -44.03
C ALA A 120 19.32 19.83 -44.07
N LYS A 121 20.05 19.99 -45.17
CA LYS A 121 20.97 21.12 -45.35
C LYS A 121 20.28 22.38 -45.89
N ASP A 122 19.15 22.22 -46.58
CA ASP A 122 18.39 23.25 -47.27
C ASP A 122 16.92 22.85 -47.47
N GLU A 123 16.11 23.77 -47.99
CA GLU A 123 14.67 23.59 -48.19
C GLU A 123 14.31 22.41 -49.14
N PRO A 124 15.01 22.20 -50.29
CA PRO A 124 14.77 21.03 -51.14
C PRO A 124 15.06 19.69 -50.44
N ASP A 125 16.15 19.58 -49.69
CA ASP A 125 16.48 18.35 -48.95
C ASP A 125 15.41 18.08 -47.86
N ALA A 126 14.93 19.12 -47.17
CA ALA A 126 13.85 18.99 -46.19
C ALA A 126 12.54 18.46 -46.81
N ALA A 127 12.13 19.02 -47.95
CA ALA A 127 10.96 18.52 -48.69
C ALA A 127 11.14 17.06 -49.13
N MET A 128 12.33 16.72 -49.65
CA MET A 128 12.67 15.36 -50.06
C MET A 128 12.54 14.36 -48.91
N TYR A 129 13.12 14.66 -47.74
CA TYR A 129 13.08 13.74 -46.59
C TYR A 129 11.65 13.51 -46.09
N ALA A 130 10.86 14.57 -45.90
CA ALA A 130 9.50 14.44 -45.40
C ALA A 130 8.56 13.70 -46.38
N LEU A 131 8.63 14.00 -47.68
CA LEU A 131 7.84 13.29 -48.71
C LEU A 131 8.21 11.80 -48.76
N ASN A 132 9.51 11.50 -48.82
CA ASN A 132 9.96 10.11 -48.86
C ASN A 132 9.71 9.36 -47.55
N ALA A 133 9.54 10.03 -46.41
CA ALA A 133 9.16 9.40 -45.16
C ALA A 133 7.66 9.07 -45.07
N GLY A 134 6.81 9.76 -45.84
CA GLY A 134 5.35 9.52 -45.87
C GLY A 134 4.51 10.60 -45.18
N THR A 135 5.04 11.82 -45.07
CA THR A 135 4.26 13.00 -44.69
C THR A 135 3.49 13.50 -45.91
N ASP A 136 2.15 13.44 -45.88
CA ASP A 136 1.31 13.70 -47.06
C ASP A 136 1.07 15.21 -47.27
N ILE A 137 0.87 15.97 -46.19
CA ILE A 137 0.66 17.42 -46.21
C ILE A 137 1.75 18.10 -45.40
N GLU A 138 2.37 19.12 -45.99
CA GLU A 138 3.24 20.06 -45.30
C GLU A 138 2.43 21.27 -44.80
N MET A 139 2.47 21.52 -43.49
CA MET A 139 1.82 22.67 -42.87
C MET A 139 2.77 23.89 -42.86
N VAL A 140 2.32 24.99 -43.45
CA VAL A 140 2.92 26.35 -43.43
C VAL A 140 4.23 26.56 -44.21
N SER A 141 5.21 25.65 -44.19
CA SER A 141 6.55 25.91 -44.78
C SER A 141 6.61 25.99 -46.32
N ARG A 142 5.66 25.37 -47.05
CA ARG A 142 5.47 25.45 -48.52
C ARG A 142 6.61 24.89 -49.40
N PHE A 143 7.56 24.13 -48.87
CA PHE A 143 8.66 23.55 -49.63
C PHE A 143 8.20 22.47 -50.63
N TYR A 144 7.12 21.73 -50.35
CA TYR A 144 6.55 20.75 -51.27
C TYR A 144 6.10 21.42 -52.57
N ASN A 145 5.41 22.56 -52.45
CA ASN A 145 4.95 23.34 -53.60
C ASN A 145 6.14 23.96 -54.36
N LYS A 146 7.11 24.52 -53.62
CA LYS A 146 8.27 25.22 -54.21
C LYS A 146 9.23 24.27 -54.95
N TYR A 147 9.46 23.06 -54.43
CA TYR A 147 10.52 22.17 -54.92
C TYR A 147 10.06 20.79 -55.41
N GLY A 148 8.81 20.37 -55.14
CA GLY A 148 8.34 19.01 -55.45
C GLY A 148 8.53 18.61 -56.92
N ALA A 149 8.19 19.51 -57.86
CA ALA A 149 8.38 19.25 -59.29
C ALA A 149 9.85 19.05 -59.68
N GLU A 150 10.75 19.83 -59.08
CA GLU A 150 12.19 19.71 -59.33
C GLU A 150 12.76 18.42 -58.72
N LEU A 151 12.34 18.06 -57.51
CA LEU A 151 12.75 16.81 -56.85
C LEU A 151 12.33 15.56 -57.65
N VAL A 152 11.16 15.60 -58.30
CA VAL A 152 10.72 14.53 -59.20
C VAL A 152 11.57 14.46 -60.47
N LYS A 153 11.87 15.60 -61.10
CA LYS A 153 12.77 15.66 -62.28
C LYS A 153 14.17 15.13 -61.95
N GLN A 154 14.68 15.45 -60.77
CA GLN A 154 15.96 14.96 -60.25
C GLN A 154 15.93 13.50 -59.78
N LYS A 155 14.76 12.84 -59.80
CA LYS A 155 14.55 11.47 -59.28
C LYS A 155 14.87 11.29 -57.79
N LYS A 156 14.88 12.38 -57.03
CA LYS A 156 15.05 12.38 -55.56
C LYS A 156 13.74 12.03 -54.83
N VAL A 157 12.61 12.32 -55.45
CA VAL A 157 11.27 11.86 -55.04
C VAL A 157 10.62 11.20 -56.25
N SER A 158 9.97 10.04 -56.08
CA SER A 158 9.29 9.39 -57.20
C SER A 158 7.89 9.97 -57.41
N LEU A 159 7.38 9.91 -58.65
CA LEU A 159 6.01 10.34 -58.94
C LEU A 159 4.99 9.52 -58.11
N ALA A 160 5.27 8.25 -57.84
CA ALA A 160 4.43 7.40 -57.01
C ALA A 160 4.30 7.90 -55.56
N VAL A 161 5.35 8.52 -55.00
CA VAL A 161 5.26 9.15 -53.65
C VAL A 161 4.32 10.34 -53.68
N ILE A 162 4.40 11.17 -54.73
CA ILE A 162 3.49 12.31 -54.92
C ILE A 162 2.05 11.83 -55.12
N ASP A 163 1.84 10.83 -55.98
CA ASP A 163 0.52 10.26 -56.27
C ASP A 163 -0.12 9.69 -55.01
N GLU A 164 0.64 9.02 -54.14
CA GLU A 164 0.11 8.47 -52.89
C GLU A 164 -0.26 9.57 -51.89
N ALA A 165 0.59 10.59 -51.72
CA ALA A 165 0.28 11.75 -50.87
C ALA A 165 -0.99 12.47 -51.34
N VAL A 166 -1.10 12.77 -52.63
CA VAL A 166 -2.29 13.38 -53.24
C VAL A 166 -3.51 12.46 -53.07
N ARG A 167 -3.37 11.16 -53.31
CA ARG A 167 -4.45 10.17 -53.14
C ARG A 167 -4.97 10.14 -51.71
N ASN A 168 -4.10 10.21 -50.70
CA ASN A 168 -4.50 10.25 -49.30
C ASN A 168 -5.33 11.50 -48.98
N VAL A 169 -4.90 12.67 -49.46
CA VAL A 169 -5.65 13.93 -49.31
C VAL A 169 -7.01 13.86 -49.98
N LEU A 170 -7.06 13.41 -51.24
CA LEU A 170 -8.32 13.32 -52.00
C LEU A 170 -9.26 12.27 -51.40
N ARG A 171 -8.75 11.12 -50.94
CA ARG A 171 -9.53 10.08 -50.27
C ARG A 171 -10.22 10.64 -49.03
N VAL A 172 -9.49 11.38 -48.20
CA VAL A 172 -10.05 11.98 -46.98
C VAL A 172 -11.08 13.07 -47.32
N LYS A 173 -10.82 13.94 -48.31
CA LYS A 173 -11.81 14.93 -48.77
C LYS A 173 -13.09 14.27 -49.31
N PHE A 174 -12.96 13.14 -50.01
CA PHE A 174 -14.10 12.35 -50.46
C PHE A 174 -14.88 11.74 -49.30
N ARG A 175 -14.19 11.13 -48.32
CA ARG A 175 -14.82 10.62 -47.09
C ARG A 175 -15.47 11.71 -46.24
N LEU A 176 -15.03 12.96 -46.34
CA LEU A 176 -15.64 14.13 -45.71
C LEU A 176 -16.88 14.66 -46.46
N GLY A 177 -17.20 14.13 -47.65
CA GLY A 177 -18.30 14.62 -48.47
C GLY A 177 -18.03 15.99 -49.12
N LEU A 178 -16.80 16.51 -49.09
CA LEU A 178 -16.49 17.86 -49.60
C LEU A 178 -16.56 17.99 -51.12
N PHE A 179 -16.58 16.87 -51.85
CA PHE A 179 -16.87 16.89 -53.29
C PHE A 179 -18.36 17.10 -53.59
N ASP A 180 -19.24 16.70 -52.67
CA ASP A 180 -20.69 16.82 -52.81
C ASP A 180 -21.20 18.13 -52.15
N ASN A 181 -20.69 18.46 -50.97
CA ASN A 181 -21.06 19.66 -50.21
C ASN A 181 -19.81 20.39 -49.67
N PRO A 182 -19.22 21.30 -50.44
CA PRO A 182 -17.95 21.93 -50.09
C PRO A 182 -18.05 23.09 -49.09
N PHE A 183 -19.26 23.59 -48.79
CA PHE A 183 -19.45 24.83 -48.02
C PHE A 183 -20.08 24.58 -46.64
N ALA A 184 -19.69 25.39 -45.65
CA ALA A 184 -20.28 25.38 -44.32
C ALA A 184 -21.67 26.06 -44.29
N ASP A 185 -22.50 25.70 -43.30
CA ASP A 185 -23.82 26.27 -43.08
C ASP A 185 -23.80 27.32 -41.95
N GLU A 186 -23.76 28.59 -42.33
CA GLU A 186 -23.74 29.73 -41.40
C GLU A 186 -25.00 29.85 -40.53
N ASN A 187 -26.17 29.40 -41.01
CA ASN A 187 -27.40 29.45 -40.22
C ASN A 187 -27.34 28.45 -39.08
N ARG A 188 -26.79 27.27 -39.37
CA ARG A 188 -26.56 26.25 -38.36
C ARG A 188 -25.49 26.67 -37.36
N GLU A 189 -24.39 27.27 -37.81
CA GLU A 189 -23.36 27.81 -36.91
C GLU A 189 -23.99 28.76 -35.87
N LYS A 190 -24.78 29.74 -36.33
CA LYS A 190 -25.49 30.69 -35.45
C LYS A 190 -26.46 30.02 -34.47
N ALA A 191 -27.08 28.90 -34.85
CA ALA A 191 -28.04 28.18 -34.01
C ALA A 191 -27.37 27.23 -32.99
N GLU A 192 -26.20 26.70 -33.31
CA GLU A 192 -25.56 25.61 -32.56
C GLU A 192 -24.42 26.07 -31.65
N VAL A 193 -23.63 27.06 -32.08
CA VAL A 193 -22.47 27.54 -31.32
C VAL A 193 -22.95 28.22 -30.03
N PHE A 194 -22.35 27.84 -28.91
CA PHE A 194 -22.57 28.42 -27.58
C PHE A 194 -24.02 28.40 -27.05
N LYS A 195 -24.92 27.58 -27.64
CA LYS A 195 -26.28 27.42 -27.12
C LYS A 195 -26.29 26.87 -25.68
N ARG A 196 -27.34 27.20 -24.92
CA ARG A 196 -27.49 26.85 -23.50
C ARG A 196 -27.22 25.37 -23.18
N ALA A 197 -27.75 24.46 -24.00
CA ALA A 197 -27.55 23.03 -23.77
C ALA A 197 -26.06 22.61 -23.81
N ASN A 198 -25.24 23.23 -24.66
CA ASN A 198 -23.80 22.95 -24.73
C ASN A 198 -23.08 23.48 -23.49
N ARG A 199 -23.50 24.64 -22.99
CA ARG A 199 -23.00 25.21 -21.73
C ARG A 199 -23.37 24.34 -20.53
N ASP A 200 -24.61 23.85 -20.46
CA ASP A 200 -25.04 22.93 -19.41
C ASP A 200 -24.18 21.64 -19.39
N TYR A 201 -23.83 21.10 -20.57
CA TYR A 201 -22.89 19.98 -20.67
C TYR A 201 -21.47 20.34 -20.25
N ALA A 202 -20.97 21.54 -20.61
CA ALA A 202 -19.65 22.03 -20.19
C ALA A 202 -19.56 22.11 -18.65
N LYS A 203 -20.59 22.65 -18.00
CA LYS A 203 -20.69 22.70 -16.53
C LYS A 203 -20.66 21.31 -15.90
N ILE A 204 -21.44 20.35 -16.41
CA ILE A 204 -21.44 18.97 -15.91
C ILE A 204 -20.07 18.30 -16.11
N ALA A 205 -19.41 18.56 -17.25
CA ALA A 205 -18.08 18.03 -17.52
C ALA A 205 -17.03 18.59 -16.54
N ALA A 206 -17.10 19.89 -16.23
CA ALA A 206 -16.24 20.56 -15.25
C ALA A 206 -16.47 20.00 -13.83
N GLU A 207 -17.71 19.92 -13.35
CA GLU A 207 -18.03 19.33 -12.04
C GLU A 207 -17.48 17.90 -11.88
N LYS A 208 -17.52 17.12 -12.98
CA LYS A 208 -17.04 15.74 -13.00
C LYS A 208 -15.52 15.61 -13.15
N SER A 209 -14.80 16.69 -13.47
CA SER A 209 -13.34 16.71 -13.62
C SER A 209 -12.61 17.12 -12.34
N PHE A 210 -13.29 17.85 -11.45
CA PHE A 210 -12.69 18.36 -10.22
C PHE A 210 -12.28 17.25 -9.25
N VAL A 211 -11.10 17.43 -8.67
CA VAL A 211 -10.49 16.48 -7.75
C VAL A 211 -10.36 17.12 -6.38
N LEU A 212 -11.07 16.57 -5.39
CA LEU A 212 -10.91 16.99 -4.01
C LEU A 212 -9.62 16.35 -3.46
N LEU A 213 -8.56 17.13 -3.29
CA LEU A 213 -7.25 16.64 -2.86
C LEU A 213 -7.13 16.56 -1.33
N LYS A 214 -7.88 17.39 -0.61
CA LYS A 214 -7.91 17.41 0.85
C LYS A 214 -9.22 17.99 1.37
N ASN A 215 -9.74 17.47 2.47
CA ASN A 215 -10.93 17.99 3.15
C ASN A 215 -10.97 17.60 4.64
N GLU A 216 -10.13 18.23 5.45
CA GLU A 216 -10.09 18.06 6.90
C GLU A 216 -11.31 18.68 7.58
N ASN A 217 -11.77 18.04 8.66
CA ASN A 217 -12.89 18.48 9.50
C ASN A 217 -14.17 18.81 8.72
N ARG A 218 -14.34 18.24 7.51
CA ARG A 218 -15.44 18.55 6.59
C ARG A 218 -15.58 20.05 6.32
N THR A 219 -14.44 20.70 6.07
CA THR A 219 -14.36 22.13 5.71
C THR A 219 -15.20 22.45 4.47
N LEU A 220 -15.20 21.55 3.48
CA LEU A 220 -16.14 21.55 2.37
C LEU A 220 -17.19 20.43 2.53
N PRO A 221 -18.45 20.66 2.09
CA PRO A 221 -18.93 21.87 1.43
C PRO A 221 -19.18 23.06 2.39
N ILE A 222 -19.03 24.28 1.88
CA ILE A 222 -19.34 25.54 2.57
C ILE A 222 -20.84 25.58 2.87
N LYS A 223 -21.20 26.02 4.08
CA LYS A 223 -22.62 26.15 4.45
C LYS A 223 -23.28 27.25 3.63
N LYS A 224 -24.43 26.94 3.02
CA LYS A 224 -25.19 27.87 2.17
C LYS A 224 -25.70 29.12 2.89
N ASP A 225 -25.75 29.11 4.21
CA ASP A 225 -26.21 30.23 5.04
C ASP A 225 -25.07 31.14 5.55
N THR A 226 -23.82 30.85 5.18
CA THR A 226 -22.62 31.67 5.48
C THR A 226 -22.86 33.13 5.08
N LYS A 227 -22.58 34.07 5.99
CA LYS A 227 -22.98 35.49 5.81
C LYS A 227 -21.87 36.33 5.21
N GLU A 228 -20.64 36.17 5.68
CA GLU A 228 -19.49 36.93 5.19
C GLU A 228 -18.47 35.99 4.53
N ILE A 229 -18.19 36.21 3.24
CA ILE A 229 -17.27 35.38 2.46
C ILE A 229 -16.17 36.26 1.88
N ALA A 230 -14.92 35.95 2.23
CA ALA A 230 -13.76 36.50 1.54
C ALA A 230 -13.48 35.66 0.30
N VAL A 231 -13.30 36.31 -0.84
CA VAL A 231 -12.78 35.69 -2.07
C VAL A 231 -11.43 36.33 -2.32
N ILE A 232 -10.37 35.52 -2.35
CA ILE A 232 -8.99 36.00 -2.40
C ILE A 232 -8.27 35.37 -3.58
N GLY A 233 -7.49 36.18 -4.31
CA GLY A 233 -6.63 35.74 -5.42
C GLY A 233 -7.08 36.28 -6.77
N ALA A 234 -6.11 36.63 -7.63
CA ALA A 234 -6.37 37.18 -8.96
C ALA A 234 -7.19 36.25 -9.87
N LEU A 235 -7.01 34.93 -9.74
CA LEU A 235 -7.71 33.95 -10.57
C LEU A 235 -9.22 33.89 -10.28
N ALA A 236 -9.68 34.40 -9.13
CA ALA A 236 -11.11 34.35 -8.79
C ALA A 236 -12.01 35.15 -9.74
N ASP A 237 -11.47 36.18 -10.40
CA ASP A 237 -12.20 37.05 -11.33
C ASP A 237 -11.51 37.18 -12.71
N SER A 238 -10.68 36.19 -13.08
CA SER A 238 -9.96 36.20 -14.36
C SER A 238 -10.67 35.36 -15.41
N LYS A 239 -11.37 36.02 -16.33
CA LYS A 239 -12.07 35.38 -17.45
C LYS A 239 -11.15 34.62 -18.42
N ILE A 240 -9.97 35.18 -18.71
CA ILE A 240 -9.00 34.55 -19.60
C ILE A 240 -8.43 33.27 -18.98
N ASP A 241 -8.17 33.27 -17.68
CA ASP A 241 -7.62 32.10 -17.01
C ASP A 241 -8.65 30.98 -16.84
N MET A 242 -9.96 31.28 -16.80
CA MET A 242 -10.99 30.23 -16.82
C MET A 242 -10.87 29.35 -18.07
N ASN A 243 -10.59 29.95 -19.24
CA ASN A 243 -10.48 29.25 -20.52
C ASN A 243 -9.25 28.33 -20.63
N GLY A 244 -8.21 28.56 -19.83
CA GLY A 244 -6.95 27.83 -19.95
C GLY A 244 -6.26 28.05 -21.31
N ASN A 245 -5.25 27.22 -21.60
CA ASN A 245 -4.58 27.23 -22.90
C ASN A 245 -5.26 26.26 -23.88
N TRP A 246 -5.07 26.47 -25.19
CA TRP A 246 -5.68 25.71 -26.28
C TRP A 246 -7.22 25.78 -26.31
N ALA A 247 -7.80 26.93 -25.94
CA ALA A 247 -9.25 27.16 -25.93
C ALA A 247 -9.90 27.26 -27.32
N GLY A 248 -9.13 27.22 -28.41
CA GLY A 248 -9.63 27.36 -29.78
C GLY A 248 -10.34 28.69 -29.99
N ASP A 249 -11.59 28.66 -30.47
CA ASP A 249 -12.44 29.86 -30.64
C ASP A 249 -13.13 30.32 -29.33
N GLY A 250 -12.76 29.76 -28.18
CA GLY A 250 -13.28 30.14 -26.87
C GLY A 250 -12.94 31.59 -26.52
N LYS A 251 -13.97 32.39 -26.25
CA LYS A 251 -13.81 33.81 -25.93
C LYS A 251 -13.77 34.04 -24.42
N PRO A 252 -12.82 34.80 -23.87
CA PRO A 252 -12.77 35.08 -22.44
C PRO A 252 -14.06 35.71 -21.90
N GLU A 253 -14.68 36.64 -22.63
CA GLU A 253 -15.91 37.32 -22.21
C GLU A 253 -17.08 36.39 -21.90
N ASP A 254 -17.12 35.22 -22.55
CA ASP A 254 -18.14 34.18 -22.40
C ASP A 254 -17.96 33.35 -21.13
N ALA A 255 -16.77 33.38 -20.52
CA ALA A 255 -16.48 32.63 -19.31
C ALA A 255 -17.08 33.28 -18.07
N ILE A 256 -17.68 32.47 -17.20
CA ILE A 256 -18.18 32.90 -15.90
C ILE A 256 -17.09 32.70 -14.85
N THR A 257 -16.69 33.77 -14.17
CA THR A 257 -15.66 33.71 -13.12
C THR A 257 -16.22 33.16 -11.80
N VAL A 258 -15.35 32.72 -10.90
CA VAL A 258 -15.74 32.26 -9.56
C VAL A 258 -16.46 33.37 -8.79
N LEU A 259 -15.96 34.61 -8.89
CA LEU A 259 -16.55 35.77 -8.23
C LEU A 259 -17.94 36.12 -8.81
N GLU A 260 -18.09 36.09 -10.14
CA GLU A 260 -19.37 36.31 -10.82
C GLU A 260 -20.41 35.28 -10.39
N ALA A 261 -20.07 33.99 -10.45
CA ALA A 261 -20.97 32.90 -10.07
C ALA A 261 -21.38 32.98 -8.58
N LEU A 262 -20.43 33.31 -7.69
CA LEU A 262 -20.71 33.43 -6.26
C LEU A 262 -21.69 34.58 -5.97
N LYS A 263 -21.47 35.75 -6.57
CA LYS A 263 -22.36 36.91 -6.44
C LYS A 263 -23.75 36.64 -6.99
N GLN A 264 -23.85 35.94 -8.12
CA GLN A 264 -25.13 35.57 -8.73
C GLN A 264 -25.90 34.56 -7.88
N LYS A 265 -25.22 33.53 -7.35
CA LYS A 265 -25.86 32.44 -6.61
C LYS A 265 -26.21 32.81 -5.16
N TYR A 266 -25.40 33.65 -4.53
CA TYR A 266 -25.57 34.05 -3.12
C TYR A 266 -25.65 35.57 -2.94
N PRO A 267 -26.66 36.25 -3.52
CA PRO A 267 -26.76 37.72 -3.52
C PRO A 267 -26.99 38.33 -2.12
N ARG A 268 -27.35 37.51 -1.12
CA ARG A 268 -27.52 37.94 0.28
C ARG A 268 -26.26 37.79 1.13
N ALA A 269 -25.24 37.09 0.65
CA ALA A 269 -23.96 36.98 1.34
C ALA A 269 -23.13 38.24 1.06
N LYS A 270 -22.45 38.75 2.08
CA LYS A 270 -21.50 39.85 1.94
C LYS A 270 -20.19 39.28 1.41
N ILE A 271 -19.98 39.45 0.11
CA ILE A 271 -18.79 38.97 -0.58
C ILE A 271 -17.74 40.09 -0.61
N ARG A 272 -16.60 39.85 0.03
CA ARG A 272 -15.44 40.75 -0.02
C ARG A 272 -14.38 40.13 -0.93
N TYR A 273 -14.06 40.82 -2.02
CA TYR A 273 -13.02 40.38 -2.95
C TYR A 273 -11.73 41.15 -2.71
N GLU A 274 -10.62 40.43 -2.56
CA GLU A 274 -9.28 41.01 -2.49
C GLU A 274 -8.34 40.23 -3.41
N ILE A 275 -7.60 40.94 -4.26
CA ILE A 275 -6.67 40.29 -5.20
C ILE A 275 -5.52 39.61 -4.44
N GLY A 276 -4.99 40.25 -3.39
CA GLY A 276 -3.79 39.81 -2.67
C GLY A 276 -2.51 40.04 -3.47
N CYS A 277 -2.39 39.38 -4.63
CA CYS A 277 -1.39 39.61 -5.67
C CYS A 277 -1.91 39.09 -7.02
N ASP A 278 -1.26 39.47 -8.12
CA ASP A 278 -1.55 38.92 -9.46
C ASP A 278 -1.13 37.44 -9.59
N ALA A 279 -1.39 36.82 -10.74
CA ALA A 279 -1.06 35.41 -10.97
C ALA A 279 0.45 35.12 -10.89
N LYS A 280 1.33 36.09 -11.24
CA LYS A 280 2.79 35.95 -11.08
C LYS A 280 3.23 36.14 -9.63
N CYS A 281 2.53 36.99 -8.89
CA CYS A 281 2.71 37.27 -7.47
C CYS A 281 4.14 37.67 -7.09
N GLU A 282 4.69 38.68 -7.77
CA GLU A 282 6.09 39.11 -7.59
C GLU A 282 6.33 39.89 -6.28
N ASN A 283 5.29 40.52 -5.73
CA ASN A 283 5.36 41.30 -4.48
C ASN A 283 4.21 40.96 -3.51
N ALA A 284 4.26 41.52 -2.29
CA ALA A 284 3.36 41.20 -1.18
C ALA A 284 2.45 42.37 -0.75
N GLU A 285 2.32 43.43 -1.58
CA GLU A 285 1.65 44.68 -1.18
C GLU A 285 0.18 44.49 -0.77
N GLY A 286 -0.54 43.56 -1.40
CA GLY A 286 -1.94 43.28 -1.11
C GLY A 286 -2.18 42.27 0.02
N PHE A 287 -1.15 41.65 0.58
CA PHE A 287 -1.32 40.52 1.53
C PHE A 287 -2.01 40.96 2.82
N LYS A 288 -1.70 42.16 3.32
CA LYS A 288 -2.35 42.70 4.52
C LYS A 288 -3.86 42.85 4.31
N LYS A 289 -4.29 43.43 3.19
CA LYS A 289 -5.72 43.58 2.87
C LYS A 289 -6.41 42.22 2.73
N ALA A 290 -5.77 41.27 2.06
CA ALA A 290 -6.29 39.91 1.89
C ALA A 290 -6.43 39.17 3.24
N SER A 291 -5.41 39.21 4.10
CA SER A 291 -5.47 38.59 5.44
C SER A 291 -6.47 39.27 6.37
N ASP A 292 -6.62 40.60 6.32
CA ASP A 292 -7.66 41.31 7.07
C ASP A 292 -9.06 40.93 6.56
N ALA A 293 -9.26 40.83 5.24
CA ALA A 293 -10.50 40.33 4.64
C ALA A 293 -10.85 38.90 5.10
N ALA A 294 -9.86 38.01 5.15
CA ALA A 294 -10.05 36.65 5.65
C ALA A 294 -10.43 36.64 7.14
N ARG A 295 -9.78 37.47 7.97
CA ARG A 295 -10.07 37.59 9.42
C ARG A 295 -11.49 38.11 9.69
N ASP A 296 -11.96 39.02 8.86
CA ASP A 296 -13.28 39.65 8.98
C ASP A 296 -14.42 38.76 8.46
N SER A 297 -14.12 37.68 7.74
CA SER A 297 -15.13 36.82 7.09
C SER A 297 -15.40 35.53 7.88
N ASP A 298 -16.57 34.93 7.65
CA ASP A 298 -16.93 33.62 8.22
C ASP A 298 -16.17 32.49 7.51
N PHE A 299 -15.92 32.65 6.22
CA PHE A 299 -15.22 31.69 5.37
C PHE A 299 -14.40 32.41 4.28
N THR A 300 -13.26 31.83 3.91
CA THR A 300 -12.40 32.33 2.83
C THR A 300 -12.28 31.33 1.67
N ILE A 301 -12.54 31.78 0.44
CA ILE A 301 -12.25 31.03 -0.79
C ILE A 301 -10.99 31.64 -1.40
N LEU A 302 -9.90 30.87 -1.42
CA LEU A 302 -8.61 31.30 -1.96
C LEU A 302 -8.39 30.65 -3.34
N VAL A 303 -8.50 31.43 -4.41
CA VAL A 303 -8.37 30.95 -5.80
C VAL A 303 -6.97 31.32 -6.33
N ILE A 304 -6.11 30.31 -6.41
CA ILE A 304 -4.67 30.45 -6.68
C ILE A 304 -4.17 29.35 -7.61
N GLY A 305 -2.94 29.48 -8.10
CA GLY A 305 -2.34 28.55 -9.05
C GLY A 305 -1.65 29.26 -10.20
N GLU A 306 -1.77 28.71 -11.40
CA GLU A 306 -1.15 29.18 -12.63
C GLU A 306 -2.11 30.05 -13.45
N SER A 307 -1.59 31.03 -14.20
CA SER A 307 -2.33 31.63 -15.31
C SER A 307 -2.37 30.66 -16.49
N ALA A 308 -3.33 30.84 -17.41
CA ALA A 308 -3.49 29.98 -18.60
C ALA A 308 -2.18 29.81 -19.39
N GLU A 309 -1.46 30.91 -19.63
CA GLU A 309 -0.20 30.99 -20.39
C GLU A 309 0.99 30.27 -19.73
N MET A 310 0.92 29.94 -18.43
CA MET A 310 2.00 29.19 -17.77
C MET A 310 1.99 27.70 -18.15
N SER A 311 0.99 27.25 -18.90
CA SER A 311 0.85 25.88 -19.40
C SER A 311 0.63 25.87 -20.92
N GLY A 312 0.65 24.69 -21.53
CA GLY A 312 0.57 24.51 -22.98
C GLY A 312 1.91 24.69 -23.69
N GLU A 313 1.84 25.05 -24.98
CA GLU A 313 2.99 25.03 -25.90
C GLU A 313 4.07 26.05 -25.49
N ALA A 314 5.35 25.65 -25.59
CA ALA A 314 6.54 26.42 -25.21
C ALA A 314 6.58 26.94 -23.75
N SER A 315 5.66 26.51 -22.88
CA SER A 315 5.52 26.99 -21.49
C SER A 315 6.01 25.97 -20.46
N SER A 316 7.18 25.37 -20.71
CA SER A 316 7.84 24.48 -19.74
C SER A 316 8.30 25.22 -18.49
N ARG A 317 8.10 24.62 -17.31
CA ARG A 317 8.53 25.20 -16.02
C ARG A 317 9.59 24.32 -15.36
N SER A 318 10.72 24.92 -14.99
CA SER A 318 11.77 24.26 -14.19
C SER A 318 11.38 24.12 -12.71
N GLU A 319 10.42 24.93 -12.26
CA GLU A 319 9.85 24.90 -10.92
C GLU A 319 8.32 24.82 -11.04
N ILE A 320 7.72 23.81 -10.42
CA ILE A 320 6.27 23.54 -10.51
C ILE A 320 5.54 23.77 -9.19
N GLY A 321 6.12 24.58 -8.29
CA GLY A 321 5.40 25.12 -7.14
C GLY A 321 4.41 26.22 -7.54
N LEU A 322 3.69 26.75 -6.54
CA LEU A 322 2.86 27.94 -6.71
C LEU A 322 3.71 29.12 -7.22
N PRO A 323 3.24 29.89 -8.24
CA PRO A 323 4.01 31.02 -8.78
C PRO A 323 4.32 32.10 -7.75
N GLY A 324 5.54 32.65 -7.83
CA GLY A 324 6.01 33.77 -7.02
C GLY A 324 5.74 33.59 -5.52
N LYS A 325 5.09 34.57 -4.92
CA LYS A 325 4.78 34.64 -3.49
C LYS A 325 3.38 34.10 -3.13
N GLN A 326 2.69 33.38 -4.01
CA GLN A 326 1.34 32.87 -3.71
C GLN A 326 1.33 31.94 -2.48
N LEU A 327 2.40 31.16 -2.24
CA LEU A 327 2.52 30.37 -1.02
C LEU A 327 2.58 31.24 0.25
N ASP A 328 3.25 32.39 0.18
CA ASP A 328 3.31 33.35 1.30
C ASP A 328 1.94 34.01 1.54
N LEU A 329 1.17 34.26 0.47
CA LEU A 329 -0.23 34.70 0.59
C LEU A 329 -1.06 33.64 1.33
N VAL A 330 -0.97 32.36 0.94
CA VAL A 330 -1.69 31.27 1.61
C VAL A 330 -1.31 31.19 3.09
N LYS A 331 -0.02 31.32 3.42
CA LYS A 331 0.46 31.35 4.81
C LYS A 331 -0.14 32.52 5.59
N ALA A 332 -0.25 33.71 4.99
CA ALA A 332 -0.89 34.86 5.61
C ALA A 332 -2.39 34.64 5.86
N ILE A 333 -3.10 33.98 4.94
CA ILE A 333 -4.51 33.61 5.12
C ILE A 333 -4.67 32.54 6.21
N HIS A 334 -3.82 31.52 6.20
CA HIS A 334 -3.82 30.49 7.24
C HIS A 334 -3.58 31.09 8.64
N ALA A 335 -2.63 32.01 8.76
CA ALA A 335 -2.35 32.73 10.01
C ALA A 335 -3.51 33.63 10.49
N ALA A 336 -4.47 33.98 9.62
CA ALA A 336 -5.66 34.72 10.03
C ALA A 336 -6.63 33.87 10.89
N GLY A 337 -6.46 32.54 10.91
CA GLY A 337 -7.16 31.64 11.84
C GLY A 337 -8.63 31.37 11.52
N LYS A 338 -9.12 31.79 10.34
CA LYS A 338 -10.49 31.53 9.88
C LYS A 338 -10.55 30.34 8.92
N PRO A 339 -11.69 29.62 8.83
CA PRO A 339 -11.88 28.56 7.86
C PRO A 339 -11.66 29.06 6.42
N TYR A 340 -10.91 28.30 5.62
CA TYR A 340 -10.68 28.61 4.22
C TYR A 340 -10.65 27.36 3.35
N ALA A 341 -10.82 27.50 2.05
CA ALA A 341 -10.55 26.45 1.07
C ALA A 341 -9.67 26.99 -0.04
N VAL A 342 -8.70 26.19 -0.47
CA VAL A 342 -7.89 26.48 -1.66
C VAL A 342 -8.59 25.91 -2.89
N VAL A 343 -8.86 26.76 -3.87
CA VAL A 343 -9.25 26.40 -5.22
C VAL A 343 -8.02 26.55 -6.09
N LEU A 344 -7.53 25.43 -6.62
CA LEU A 344 -6.30 25.37 -7.39
C LEU A 344 -6.62 25.29 -8.89
N MET A 345 -6.12 26.27 -9.65
CA MET A 345 -6.24 26.32 -11.11
C MET A 345 -4.86 26.17 -11.75
N ASN A 346 -4.66 25.16 -12.58
CA ASN A 346 -3.35 24.84 -13.16
C ASN A 346 -3.47 23.89 -14.36
N GLY A 347 -2.46 23.91 -15.23
CA GLY A 347 -2.41 23.05 -16.42
C GLY A 347 -1.57 21.79 -16.25
N ARG A 348 -0.95 21.60 -15.07
CA ARG A 348 -0.04 20.49 -14.75
C ARG A 348 -0.07 20.13 -13.26
N PRO A 349 0.47 18.97 -12.85
CA PRO A 349 0.74 18.69 -11.43
C PRO A 349 1.68 19.72 -10.80
N LEU A 350 1.41 20.10 -9.55
CA LEU A 350 2.23 21.06 -8.79
C LEU A 350 2.87 20.44 -7.54
N THR A 351 4.00 20.97 -7.10
CA THR A 351 4.64 20.63 -5.81
C THR A 351 4.07 21.50 -4.70
N ILE A 352 3.00 21.03 -4.05
CA ILE A 352 2.17 21.78 -3.09
C ILE A 352 2.24 21.23 -1.67
N ASN A 353 3.41 20.76 -1.24
CA ASN A 353 3.59 20.04 0.04
C ASN A 353 3.06 20.82 1.24
N TRP A 354 3.36 22.12 1.31
CA TRP A 354 2.89 22.97 2.42
C TRP A 354 1.37 23.09 2.45
N LEU A 355 0.70 23.22 1.29
CA LEU A 355 -0.77 23.22 1.21
C LEU A 355 -1.33 21.86 1.70
N ALA A 356 -0.77 20.75 1.21
CA ALA A 356 -1.22 19.41 1.60
C ALA A 356 -1.13 19.19 3.11
N GLU A 357 -0.11 19.74 3.77
CA GLU A 357 0.07 19.65 5.22
C GLU A 357 -0.82 20.64 5.98
N ASN A 358 -0.94 21.90 5.54
CA ASN A 358 -1.46 22.99 6.37
C ASN A 358 -2.83 23.55 5.93
N SER A 359 -3.28 23.28 4.70
CA SER A 359 -4.58 23.75 4.22
C SER A 359 -5.70 22.79 4.62
N PRO A 360 -6.83 23.29 5.14
CA PRO A 360 -7.92 22.42 5.61
C PRO A 360 -8.71 21.80 4.44
N ALA A 361 -8.79 22.47 3.28
CA ALA A 361 -9.37 21.91 2.07
C ALA A 361 -8.64 22.40 0.81
N ILE A 362 -8.52 21.50 -0.18
CA ILE A 362 -7.90 21.77 -1.49
C ILE A 362 -8.77 21.12 -2.56
N LEU A 363 -9.29 21.94 -3.48
CA LEU A 363 -10.03 21.52 -4.66
C LEU A 363 -9.18 21.84 -5.90
N GLU A 364 -8.74 20.80 -6.61
CA GLU A 364 -8.08 20.90 -7.91
C GLU A 364 -9.15 21.01 -9.00
N THR A 365 -9.14 22.13 -9.73
CA THR A 365 -10.15 22.46 -10.74
C THR A 365 -9.61 22.46 -12.16
N TRP A 366 -8.30 22.34 -12.33
CA TRP A 366 -7.59 22.57 -13.59
C TRP A 366 -7.98 23.94 -14.16
N PHE A 367 -8.09 24.04 -15.49
CA PHE A 367 -8.85 25.08 -16.16
C PHE A 367 -10.16 24.48 -16.68
N ALA A 368 -11.30 25.05 -16.29
CA ALA A 368 -12.63 24.47 -16.46
C ALA A 368 -13.51 25.20 -17.48
N GLU A 369 -12.90 26.12 -18.22
CA GLU A 369 -13.45 26.84 -19.38
C GLU A 369 -14.71 27.67 -19.05
N THR A 370 -15.61 27.81 -20.03
CA THR A 370 -16.69 28.81 -20.06
C THR A 370 -17.64 28.78 -18.86
N GLU A 371 -17.83 27.61 -18.22
CA GLU A 371 -18.72 27.42 -17.06
C GLU A 371 -17.95 27.17 -15.76
N ALA A 372 -16.64 27.45 -15.73
CA ALA A 372 -15.75 27.20 -14.60
C ALA A 372 -16.31 27.75 -13.28
N GLY A 373 -16.65 29.04 -13.22
CA GLY A 373 -17.16 29.69 -12.01
C GLY A 373 -18.42 29.01 -11.46
N ASN A 374 -19.37 28.66 -12.33
CA ASN A 374 -20.60 27.99 -11.95
C ASN A 374 -20.32 26.59 -11.39
N ALA A 375 -19.50 25.79 -12.06
CA ALA A 375 -19.13 24.45 -11.58
C ALA A 375 -18.37 24.50 -10.25
N ILE A 376 -17.42 25.44 -10.11
CA ILE A 376 -16.60 25.60 -8.89
C ILE A 376 -17.49 25.98 -7.70
N VAL A 377 -18.37 26.96 -7.87
CA VAL A 377 -19.30 27.38 -6.81
C VAL A 377 -20.29 26.26 -6.46
N ASP A 378 -20.81 25.53 -7.44
CA ASP A 378 -21.69 24.38 -7.18
C ASP A 378 -20.98 23.29 -6.35
N THR A 379 -19.70 23.05 -6.65
CA THR A 379 -18.88 22.08 -5.90
C THR A 379 -18.60 22.59 -4.49
N LEU A 380 -18.09 23.82 -4.34
CA LEU A 380 -17.73 24.41 -3.04
C LEU A 380 -18.90 24.41 -2.04
N PHE A 381 -20.14 24.57 -2.51
CA PHE A 381 -21.34 24.60 -1.67
C PHE A 381 -22.15 23.29 -1.66
N GLY A 382 -21.61 22.23 -2.27
CA GLY A 382 -22.18 20.87 -2.21
C GLY A 382 -23.42 20.65 -3.07
N ASP A 383 -23.68 21.50 -4.06
CA ASP A 383 -24.65 21.23 -5.13
C ASP A 383 -24.11 20.17 -6.10
N ALA A 384 -22.79 20.13 -6.28
CA ALA A 384 -22.06 19.04 -6.91
C ALA A 384 -21.14 18.37 -5.89
N ASN A 385 -21.07 17.03 -5.92
CA ASN A 385 -20.12 16.27 -5.11
C ASN A 385 -18.91 15.91 -5.98
N PRO A 386 -17.67 16.32 -5.61
CA PRO A 386 -16.49 15.99 -6.37
C PRO A 386 -16.29 14.47 -6.44
N GLY A 387 -16.02 13.98 -7.65
CA GLY A 387 -15.75 12.57 -7.95
C GLY A 387 -14.69 12.38 -9.04
N GLY A 388 -13.97 13.44 -9.39
CA GLY A 388 -12.80 13.35 -10.26
C GLY A 388 -11.65 12.64 -9.56
N LYS A 389 -10.79 11.98 -10.36
CA LYS A 389 -9.58 11.29 -9.89
C LYS A 389 -8.39 11.72 -10.75
N LEU A 390 -7.23 11.89 -10.12
CA LEU A 390 -5.99 12.25 -10.82
C LEU A 390 -5.61 11.21 -11.88
N THR A 391 -5.26 11.65 -13.08
CA THR A 391 -4.73 10.77 -14.14
C THR A 391 -3.20 10.85 -14.27
N VAL A 392 -2.56 11.60 -13.38
CA VAL A 392 -1.12 11.83 -13.32
C VAL A 392 -0.74 12.02 -11.84
N SER A 393 0.42 11.49 -11.43
CA SER A 393 0.90 11.63 -10.06
C SER A 393 1.35 13.07 -9.77
N PHE A 394 1.06 13.58 -8.57
CA PHE A 394 1.60 14.86 -8.10
C PHE A 394 2.92 14.61 -7.36
N PRO A 395 4.04 15.19 -7.81
CA PRO A 395 5.33 15.04 -7.13
C PRO A 395 5.41 15.88 -5.85
N ARG A 396 6.32 15.48 -4.95
CA ARG A 396 6.75 16.26 -3.77
C ARG A 396 7.84 17.27 -4.10
N SER A 397 8.63 17.03 -5.14
CA SER A 397 9.64 17.95 -5.64
C SER A 397 9.88 17.72 -7.14
N VAL A 398 10.41 18.72 -7.85
CA VAL A 398 10.82 18.58 -9.25
C VAL A 398 11.90 17.49 -9.40
N GLY A 399 12.75 17.31 -8.39
CA GLY A 399 13.81 16.28 -8.36
C GLY A 399 13.30 14.83 -8.38
N GLN A 400 12.00 14.60 -8.13
CA GLN A 400 11.38 13.29 -8.30
C GLN A 400 10.98 12.97 -9.75
N ILE A 401 10.95 13.96 -10.64
CA ILE A 401 10.46 13.77 -12.00
C ILE A 401 11.50 12.97 -12.81
N PRO A 402 11.10 11.89 -13.50
CA PRO A 402 9.73 11.39 -13.66
C PRO A 402 9.24 10.50 -12.50
N ILE A 403 8.02 10.77 -12.00
CA ILE A 403 7.31 9.93 -11.01
C ILE A 403 5.97 9.45 -11.59
N TYR A 404 5.73 8.14 -11.56
CA TYR A 404 4.54 7.51 -12.15
C TYR A 404 4.24 6.15 -11.49
N TYR A 405 2.96 5.76 -11.48
CA TYR A 405 2.48 4.61 -10.68
C TYR A 405 2.86 3.24 -11.26
N ASN A 406 2.97 3.14 -12.59
CA ASN A 406 3.31 1.91 -13.32
C ASN A 406 4.82 1.81 -13.57
N HIS A 407 5.63 2.13 -12.56
CA HIS A 407 7.08 1.95 -12.58
C HIS A 407 7.47 0.48 -12.38
N LYS A 408 8.73 0.15 -12.65
CA LYS A 408 9.30 -1.19 -12.41
C LYS A 408 9.82 -1.28 -10.96
N THR A 409 9.81 -2.47 -10.36
CA THR A 409 10.26 -2.69 -8.96
C THR A 409 11.74 -2.33 -8.72
N THR A 410 12.60 -2.37 -9.76
CA THR A 410 14.07 -2.37 -9.67
C THR A 410 14.63 -3.63 -8.99
N GLY A 411 15.96 -3.78 -8.97
CA GLY A 411 16.61 -4.86 -8.22
C GLY A 411 16.76 -4.60 -6.72
N ARG A 412 16.43 -3.38 -6.26
CA ARG A 412 16.55 -2.93 -4.87
C ARG A 412 15.37 -2.00 -4.54
N PRO A 413 14.15 -2.55 -4.35
CA PRO A 413 12.94 -1.75 -4.18
C PRO A 413 13.04 -0.81 -2.99
N PHE A 414 12.24 0.26 -3.01
CA PHE A 414 12.16 1.27 -1.95
C PHE A 414 11.86 0.62 -0.58
N LEU A 415 12.74 0.84 0.39
CA LEU A 415 12.51 0.55 1.81
C LEU A 415 13.04 1.75 2.62
N ALA A 416 12.15 2.43 3.34
CA ALA A 416 12.41 3.74 3.95
C ALA A 416 13.64 3.74 4.86
N GLU A 417 13.86 2.68 5.64
CA GLU A 417 14.96 2.59 6.62
C GLU A 417 16.23 1.92 6.07
N ASN A 418 16.17 1.26 4.90
CA ASN A 418 17.33 0.56 4.35
C ASN A 418 18.16 1.44 3.41
N LYS A 419 19.42 1.72 3.78
CA LYS A 419 20.36 2.58 3.02
C LYS A 419 20.53 2.19 1.56
N TYR A 420 20.62 0.90 1.24
CA TYR A 420 20.99 0.41 -0.09
C TYR A 420 19.76 0.01 -0.92
N THR A 421 18.75 0.87 -0.92
CA THR A 421 17.55 0.73 -1.78
C THR A 421 17.44 1.88 -2.77
N SER A 422 16.62 1.72 -3.81
CA SER A 422 16.37 2.76 -4.81
C SER A 422 15.51 3.85 -4.17
N LYS A 423 16.15 4.84 -3.54
CA LYS A 423 15.49 5.93 -2.83
C LYS A 423 16.29 7.24 -2.85
N TYR A 424 15.61 8.35 -2.57
CA TYR A 424 16.25 9.63 -2.30
C TYR A 424 16.69 9.73 -0.83
N LEU A 425 17.64 10.63 -0.54
CA LEU A 425 18.14 10.88 0.82
C LEU A 425 17.27 11.90 1.59
N ASP A 426 16.60 12.77 0.85
CA ASP A 426 16.01 14.03 1.34
C ASP A 426 14.50 14.15 1.08
N VAL A 427 13.91 13.18 0.38
CA VAL A 427 12.47 13.11 0.12
C VAL A 427 12.00 11.65 0.06
N SER A 428 10.77 11.38 0.50
CA SER A 428 10.15 10.06 0.29
C SER A 428 10.04 9.75 -1.21
N ASN A 429 10.08 8.48 -1.61
CA ASN A 429 9.81 8.08 -3.00
C ASN A 429 8.33 8.18 -3.38
N GLU A 430 7.43 8.21 -2.39
CA GLU A 430 5.99 8.29 -2.64
C GLU A 430 5.62 9.64 -3.27
N PRO A 431 4.65 9.67 -4.21
CA PRO A 431 4.10 10.93 -4.68
C PRO A 431 3.41 11.69 -3.54
N LEU A 432 3.15 12.98 -3.75
CA LEU A 432 2.30 13.75 -2.85
C LEU A 432 0.84 13.27 -2.97
N TYR A 433 0.37 13.11 -4.22
CA TYR A 433 -0.90 12.47 -4.53
C TYR A 433 -0.69 11.43 -5.65
N PRO A 434 -1.09 10.17 -5.43
CA PRO A 434 -0.86 9.09 -6.39
C PRO A 434 -1.84 9.14 -7.58
N PHE A 435 -1.55 8.36 -8.62
CA PHE A 435 -2.47 8.14 -9.72
C PHE A 435 -3.82 7.61 -9.20
N GLY A 436 -4.92 8.09 -9.79
CA GLY A 436 -6.27 7.70 -9.41
C GLY A 436 -6.75 8.25 -8.08
N TYR A 437 -5.99 9.13 -7.41
CA TYR A 437 -6.40 9.75 -6.14
C TYR A 437 -7.48 10.82 -6.35
N GLY A 438 -8.40 10.94 -5.39
CA GLY A 438 -9.41 11.99 -5.33
C GLY A 438 -10.47 11.66 -4.29
N LEU A 439 -10.78 12.61 -3.42
CA LEU A 439 -11.76 12.46 -2.35
C LEU A 439 -13.18 12.80 -2.85
N SER A 440 -14.16 12.54 -1.99
CA SER A 440 -15.57 12.90 -2.17
C SER A 440 -16.10 13.53 -0.88
N TYR A 441 -17.25 14.20 -0.93
CA TYR A 441 -18.00 14.59 0.28
C TYR A 441 -18.66 13.40 0.98
N THR A 442 -18.63 12.22 0.37
CA THR A 442 -19.02 10.96 0.99
C THR A 442 -17.85 9.98 1.08
N GLU A 443 -18.06 8.88 1.80
CA GLU A 443 -17.04 7.84 1.99
C GLU A 443 -17.49 6.56 1.27
N PHE A 444 -16.61 6.01 0.43
CA PHE A 444 -16.84 4.75 -0.25
C PHE A 444 -15.98 3.66 0.36
N GLN A 445 -16.61 2.51 0.64
CA GLN A 445 -15.91 1.31 1.07
C GLN A 445 -15.94 0.28 -0.05
N LEU A 446 -14.76 -0.27 -0.36
CA LEU A 446 -14.62 -1.46 -1.16
C LEU A 446 -14.49 -2.68 -0.25
N ASP A 447 -15.26 -3.73 -0.52
CA ASP A 447 -15.13 -5.03 0.15
C ASP A 447 -15.39 -6.20 -0.81
N ASN A 448 -15.17 -7.42 -0.30
CA ASN A 448 -15.58 -8.66 -0.95
C ASN A 448 -15.02 -8.83 -2.38
N LEU A 449 -13.69 -8.70 -2.54
CA LEU A 449 -13.02 -9.01 -3.81
C LEU A 449 -13.17 -10.50 -4.14
N ARG A 450 -13.68 -10.81 -5.33
CA ARG A 450 -13.93 -12.19 -5.80
C ARG A 450 -13.40 -12.36 -7.21
N LEU A 451 -12.74 -13.49 -7.45
CA LEU A 451 -12.38 -13.98 -8.77
C LEU A 451 -13.23 -15.22 -9.06
N ASP A 452 -13.80 -15.33 -10.26
CA ASP A 452 -14.56 -16.53 -10.65
C ASP A 452 -13.66 -17.75 -10.85
N LYS A 453 -12.38 -17.52 -11.18
CA LYS A 453 -11.35 -18.54 -11.36
C LYS A 453 -10.04 -18.09 -10.72
N LEU A 454 -9.36 -19.01 -10.03
CA LEU A 454 -8.00 -18.82 -9.53
C LEU A 454 -6.93 -19.40 -10.46
N GLN A 455 -7.35 -20.13 -11.51
CA GLN A 455 -6.48 -20.66 -12.56
C GLN A 455 -7.17 -20.53 -13.91
N ILE A 456 -6.44 -20.07 -14.94
CA ILE A 456 -6.94 -19.94 -16.31
C ILE A 456 -5.92 -20.49 -17.31
N LYS A 457 -6.39 -21.06 -18.42
CA LYS A 457 -5.53 -21.30 -19.59
C LYS A 457 -5.23 -19.97 -20.30
N PRO A 458 -4.18 -19.89 -21.13
CA PRO A 458 -3.80 -18.65 -21.83
C PRO A 458 -4.89 -18.12 -22.79
N THR A 459 -5.86 -18.94 -23.16
CA THR A 459 -7.00 -18.56 -24.02
C THR A 459 -8.24 -18.13 -23.25
N GLU A 460 -8.24 -18.26 -21.92
CA GLU A 460 -9.41 -17.99 -21.08
C GLU A 460 -9.37 -16.59 -20.48
N SER A 461 -10.54 -16.12 -20.02
CA SER A 461 -10.67 -14.87 -19.26
C SER A 461 -10.94 -15.17 -17.79
N VAL A 462 -10.67 -14.18 -16.93
CA VAL A 462 -11.03 -14.18 -15.51
C VAL A 462 -11.95 -12.99 -15.21
N LYS A 463 -13.05 -13.26 -14.51
CA LYS A 463 -13.96 -12.22 -14.01
C LYS A 463 -13.52 -11.81 -12.61
N VAL A 464 -13.31 -10.51 -12.44
CA VAL A 464 -13.01 -9.88 -11.15
C VAL A 464 -14.23 -9.09 -10.71
N SER A 465 -14.70 -9.29 -9.48
CA SER A 465 -15.79 -8.51 -8.92
C SER A 465 -15.47 -8.00 -7.52
N ALA A 466 -15.96 -6.83 -7.17
CA ALA A 466 -15.86 -6.24 -5.84
C ALA A 466 -17.13 -5.48 -5.54
N ASP A 467 -17.47 -5.34 -4.26
CA ASP A 467 -18.62 -4.54 -3.89
C ASP A 467 -18.18 -3.14 -3.43
N VAL A 468 -18.98 -2.14 -3.81
CA VAL A 468 -18.78 -0.73 -3.48
C VAL A 468 -19.99 -0.27 -2.68
N THR A 469 -19.75 0.27 -1.49
CA THR A 469 -20.82 0.81 -0.65
C THR A 469 -20.55 2.27 -0.35
N ASN A 470 -21.55 3.14 -0.56
CA ASN A 470 -21.50 4.50 -0.05
C ASN A 470 -21.90 4.49 1.44
N ARG A 471 -20.94 4.74 2.32
CA ARG A 471 -21.13 4.74 3.78
C ARG A 471 -21.40 6.13 4.37
N GLY A 472 -21.29 7.18 3.57
CA GLY A 472 -21.53 8.54 4.05
C GLY A 472 -23.00 8.94 3.96
N LYS A 473 -23.24 10.26 4.02
CA LYS A 473 -24.57 10.86 4.17
C LYS A 473 -25.09 11.55 2.90
N VAL A 474 -24.27 11.64 1.86
CA VAL A 474 -24.62 12.30 0.60
C VAL A 474 -24.39 11.37 -0.58
N ALA A 475 -25.17 11.56 -1.65
CA ALA A 475 -24.92 10.85 -2.90
C ALA A 475 -23.57 11.30 -3.48
N GLY A 476 -22.88 10.40 -4.17
CA GLY A 476 -21.59 10.72 -4.77
C GLY A 476 -21.16 9.73 -5.84
N ASP A 477 -20.13 10.13 -6.57
CA ASP A 477 -19.46 9.30 -7.56
C ASP A 477 -18.16 8.70 -6.98
N GLU A 478 -17.88 7.44 -7.32
CA GLU A 478 -16.58 6.80 -7.11
C GLU A 478 -16.12 6.13 -8.42
N VAL A 479 -14.80 6.14 -8.66
CA VAL A 479 -14.17 5.44 -9.78
C VAL A 479 -13.38 4.27 -9.22
N VAL A 480 -14.00 3.08 -9.28
CA VAL A 480 -13.33 1.83 -8.90
C VAL A 480 -12.32 1.46 -9.98
N GLN A 481 -11.09 1.19 -9.57
CA GLN A 481 -9.96 0.97 -10.45
C GLN A 481 -9.44 -0.46 -10.29
N LEU A 482 -9.24 -1.14 -11.42
CA LEU A 482 -8.67 -2.47 -11.52
C LEU A 482 -7.24 -2.36 -12.08
N TYR A 483 -6.30 -2.89 -11.33
CA TYR A 483 -4.90 -3.03 -11.72
C TYR A 483 -4.49 -4.49 -11.75
N ILE A 484 -3.51 -4.80 -12.59
CA ILE A 484 -2.82 -6.10 -12.59
C ILE A 484 -1.33 -5.90 -12.34
N ARG A 485 -0.69 -6.92 -11.78
CA ARG A 485 0.76 -7.08 -11.75
C ARG A 485 1.09 -8.51 -12.14
N ASP A 486 1.87 -8.66 -13.19
CA ASP A 486 2.52 -9.92 -13.54
C ASP A 486 3.76 -10.08 -12.64
N LEU A 487 3.75 -11.11 -11.80
CA LEU A 487 4.75 -11.26 -10.72
C LEU A 487 6.13 -11.68 -11.24
N ALA A 488 6.18 -12.45 -12.33
CA ALA A 488 7.42 -12.96 -12.88
C ALA A 488 7.28 -13.24 -14.37
N ALA A 489 8.13 -12.61 -15.17
CA ALA A 489 8.14 -12.72 -16.63
C ALA A 489 9.56 -12.67 -17.18
N THR A 490 9.73 -13.00 -18.46
CA THR A 490 11.03 -12.97 -19.15
C THR A 490 11.64 -11.56 -19.30
N VAL A 491 10.86 -10.52 -19.05
CA VAL A 491 11.25 -9.10 -18.96
C VAL A 491 10.61 -8.46 -17.71
N THR A 492 11.21 -7.40 -17.18
CA THR A 492 10.66 -6.75 -15.99
C THR A 492 9.28 -6.14 -16.25
N ARG A 493 8.32 -6.44 -15.38
CA ARG A 493 6.94 -5.93 -15.46
C ARG A 493 6.71 -4.79 -14.45
N PRO A 494 5.78 -3.85 -14.72
CA PRO A 494 5.44 -2.79 -13.77
C PRO A 494 4.89 -3.34 -12.44
N VAL A 495 5.06 -2.60 -11.35
CA VAL A 495 4.51 -2.95 -10.03
C VAL A 495 2.99 -3.02 -10.02
N LYS A 496 2.33 -2.30 -10.93
CA LYS A 496 0.91 -2.42 -11.25
C LYS A 496 0.61 -1.67 -12.55
N GLU A 497 -0.41 -2.10 -13.28
CA GLU A 497 -0.89 -1.44 -14.50
C GLU A 497 -2.42 -1.39 -14.52
N LEU A 498 -3.00 -0.23 -14.82
CA LEU A 498 -4.45 -0.09 -14.94
C LEU A 498 -4.96 -0.94 -16.10
N ARG A 499 -5.96 -1.78 -15.85
CA ARG A 499 -6.64 -2.62 -16.86
C ARG A 499 -8.16 -2.41 -16.90
N GLY A 500 -8.74 -1.77 -15.90
CA GLY A 500 -10.14 -1.41 -15.94
C GLY A 500 -10.47 -0.29 -14.96
N PHE A 501 -11.55 0.42 -15.23
CA PHE A 501 -12.16 1.32 -14.27
C PHE A 501 -13.67 1.41 -14.50
N LYS A 502 -14.43 1.64 -13.43
CA LYS A 502 -15.88 1.86 -13.48
C LYS A 502 -16.24 3.02 -12.57
N ARG A 503 -16.88 4.05 -13.15
CA ARG A 503 -17.51 5.14 -12.40
C ARG A 503 -18.90 4.67 -11.97
N VAL A 504 -19.19 4.74 -10.67
CA VAL A 504 -20.50 4.42 -10.08
C VAL A 504 -21.02 5.62 -9.31
N THR A 505 -22.33 5.83 -9.35
CA THR A 505 -23.02 6.87 -8.56
C THR A 505 -23.91 6.16 -7.55
N LEU A 506 -23.68 6.40 -6.26
CA LEU A 506 -24.40 5.69 -5.20
C LEU A 506 -25.06 6.66 -4.23
N GLN A 507 -26.32 6.37 -3.88
CA GLN A 507 -27.03 7.02 -2.80
C GLN A 507 -26.44 6.60 -1.43
N PRO A 508 -26.65 7.38 -0.35
CA PRO A 508 -26.23 6.99 1.00
C PRO A 508 -26.72 5.60 1.39
N GLY A 509 -25.82 4.74 1.88
CA GLY A 509 -26.11 3.36 2.27
C GLY A 509 -26.25 2.37 1.10
N ALA A 510 -26.29 2.84 -0.15
CA ALA A 510 -26.42 1.96 -1.31
C ALA A 510 -25.13 1.17 -1.55
N LYS A 511 -25.31 -0.11 -1.93
CA LYS A 511 -24.24 -1.05 -2.28
C LYS A 511 -24.43 -1.51 -3.73
N GLN A 512 -23.34 -1.55 -4.50
CA GLN A 512 -23.32 -2.06 -5.88
C GLN A 512 -22.11 -2.97 -6.09
N THR A 513 -22.31 -4.11 -6.75
CA THR A 513 -21.20 -4.95 -7.24
C THR A 513 -20.69 -4.42 -8.56
N VAL A 514 -19.38 -4.16 -8.65
CA VAL A 514 -18.69 -3.85 -9.90
C VAL A 514 -17.98 -5.09 -10.42
N GLU A 515 -18.11 -5.34 -11.71
CA GLU A 515 -17.46 -6.46 -12.39
C GLU A 515 -16.51 -5.99 -13.49
N PHE A 516 -15.39 -6.67 -13.64
CA PHE A 516 -14.42 -6.52 -14.71
C PHE A 516 -14.14 -7.88 -15.33
N ASN A 517 -13.86 -7.91 -16.63
CA ASN A 517 -13.46 -9.13 -17.32
C ASN A 517 -12.05 -8.91 -17.87
N LEU A 518 -11.07 -9.63 -17.35
CA LEU A 518 -9.70 -9.64 -17.85
C LEU A 518 -9.57 -10.71 -18.92
N THR A 519 -9.32 -10.29 -20.15
CA THR A 519 -9.09 -11.15 -21.31
C THR A 519 -7.60 -11.48 -21.45
N PRO A 520 -7.21 -12.50 -22.24
CA PRO A 520 -5.80 -12.75 -22.55
C PRO A 520 -5.06 -11.50 -23.04
N LYS A 521 -5.72 -10.66 -23.85
CA LYS A 521 -5.15 -9.42 -24.39
C LYS A 521 -4.78 -8.41 -23.29
N ASP A 522 -5.52 -8.39 -22.19
CA ASP A 522 -5.23 -7.53 -21.04
C ASP A 522 -4.01 -8.01 -20.24
N LEU A 523 -3.66 -9.29 -20.35
CA LEU A 523 -2.54 -9.93 -19.65
C LEU A 523 -1.27 -10.00 -20.51
N GLU A 524 -1.40 -9.88 -21.83
CA GLU A 524 -0.28 -9.90 -22.77
C GLU A 524 0.70 -8.73 -22.55
N PHE A 525 1.98 -9.01 -22.80
CA PHE A 525 3.04 -8.02 -22.91
C PHE A 525 3.99 -8.38 -24.06
N LEU A 526 5.02 -7.55 -24.32
CA LEU A 526 6.00 -7.85 -25.36
C LEU A 526 7.19 -8.65 -24.82
N ASP A 527 7.54 -9.77 -25.45
CA ASP A 527 8.73 -10.57 -25.11
C ASP A 527 10.04 -9.83 -25.45
N ARG A 528 11.19 -10.47 -25.24
CA ARG A 528 12.52 -9.92 -25.57
C ARG A 528 12.69 -9.55 -27.05
N ASN A 529 11.90 -10.13 -27.96
CA ASN A 529 11.91 -9.87 -29.40
C ASN A 529 10.77 -8.94 -29.84
N LEU A 530 10.13 -8.24 -28.89
CA LEU A 530 9.00 -7.33 -29.11
C LEU A 530 7.74 -7.99 -29.68
N LYS A 531 7.57 -9.30 -29.43
CA LYS A 531 6.36 -10.05 -29.84
C LYS A 531 5.35 -10.11 -28.68
N PRO A 532 4.05 -9.91 -28.94
CA PRO A 532 3.02 -10.11 -27.93
C PRO A 532 3.02 -11.56 -27.43
N VAL A 533 3.03 -11.73 -26.11
CA VAL A 533 3.06 -13.01 -25.41
C VAL A 533 2.25 -12.90 -24.13
N LEU A 534 1.60 -14.00 -23.76
CA LEU A 534 1.08 -14.25 -22.42
C LEU A 534 1.86 -15.42 -21.82
N GLU A 535 2.71 -15.14 -20.84
CA GLU A 535 3.50 -16.16 -20.18
C GLU A 535 2.69 -16.84 -19.06
N PRO A 536 2.82 -18.17 -18.89
CA PRO A 536 2.31 -18.85 -17.71
C PRO A 536 2.97 -18.33 -16.43
N GLY A 537 2.19 -18.11 -15.38
CA GLY A 537 2.67 -17.53 -14.12
C GLY A 537 1.56 -16.92 -13.28
N GLU A 538 1.95 -16.37 -12.13
CA GLU A 538 1.04 -15.72 -11.19
C GLU A 538 0.79 -14.24 -11.55
N PHE A 539 -0.49 -13.87 -11.57
CA PHE A 539 -0.94 -12.50 -11.75
C PHE A 539 -1.64 -12.03 -10.47
N GLN A 540 -1.16 -10.93 -9.92
CA GLN A 540 -1.82 -10.23 -8.83
C GLN A 540 -2.86 -9.26 -9.40
N VAL A 541 -4.08 -9.35 -8.89
CA VAL A 541 -5.20 -8.45 -9.17
C VAL A 541 -5.35 -7.50 -8.00
N ILE A 542 -5.48 -6.20 -8.27
CA ILE A 542 -5.66 -5.16 -7.25
C ILE A 542 -6.88 -4.32 -7.62
N VAL A 543 -7.83 -4.19 -6.70
CA VAL A 543 -9.03 -3.34 -6.85
C VAL A 543 -9.06 -2.28 -5.77
N GLY A 544 -9.03 -1.01 -6.17
CA GLY A 544 -8.91 0.14 -5.27
C GLY A 544 -9.67 1.38 -5.74
N THR A 545 -9.66 2.43 -4.91
CA THR A 545 -10.18 3.77 -5.24
C THR A 545 -9.07 4.73 -5.69
N SER A 546 -7.81 4.28 -5.66
CA SER A 546 -6.61 4.93 -6.21
C SER A 546 -5.54 3.86 -6.50
N SER A 547 -4.39 4.26 -7.05
CA SER A 547 -3.26 3.34 -7.26
C SER A 547 -2.46 3.02 -5.99
N ASP A 548 -2.72 3.70 -4.88
CA ASP A 548 -1.94 3.58 -3.65
C ASP A 548 -2.27 2.28 -2.92
N ASN A 549 -3.56 2.10 -2.62
CA ASN A 549 -4.09 1.01 -1.82
C ASN A 549 -5.28 0.33 -2.51
N GLY A 550 -5.43 -0.97 -2.28
CA GLY A 550 -6.55 -1.75 -2.83
C GLY A 550 -6.59 -3.17 -2.29
N MET A 551 -7.76 -3.79 -2.35
CA MET A 551 -7.92 -5.22 -2.08
C MET A 551 -7.17 -6.02 -3.14
N GLN A 552 -6.56 -7.14 -2.75
CA GLN A 552 -5.71 -7.91 -3.63
C GLN A 552 -6.11 -9.38 -3.64
N SER A 553 -5.91 -10.02 -4.80
CA SER A 553 -6.02 -11.46 -4.98
C SER A 553 -5.01 -11.92 -6.03
N VAL A 554 -4.80 -13.23 -6.15
CA VAL A 554 -3.86 -13.81 -7.12
C VAL A 554 -4.57 -14.92 -7.88
N PHE A 555 -4.32 -14.98 -9.18
CA PHE A 555 -4.67 -16.13 -10.02
C PHE A 555 -3.46 -16.54 -10.87
N GLU A 556 -3.47 -17.77 -11.37
CA GLU A 556 -2.39 -18.33 -12.18
C GLU A 556 -2.85 -18.54 -13.64
N VAL A 557 -2.02 -18.12 -14.59
CA VAL A 557 -2.12 -18.56 -15.99
C VAL A 557 -1.32 -19.85 -16.13
N ILE A 558 -1.99 -20.97 -16.39
CA ILE A 558 -1.34 -22.29 -16.46
C ILE A 558 -0.83 -22.59 -17.87
N ASP A 559 0.32 -23.28 -17.96
CA ASP A 559 0.83 -23.81 -19.22
C ASP A 559 0.15 -25.15 -19.54
N PRO A 560 -0.63 -25.27 -20.64
CA PRO A 560 -1.28 -26.53 -20.99
C PRO A 560 -0.31 -27.62 -21.50
N ALA A 561 0.92 -27.27 -21.90
CA ALA A 561 1.93 -28.18 -22.42
C ALA A 561 2.97 -28.61 -21.36
N LYS A 562 3.11 -27.86 -20.26
CA LYS A 562 3.78 -28.37 -19.06
C LYS A 562 2.77 -29.20 -18.25
N PRO A 563 3.18 -30.35 -17.69
CA PRO A 563 2.38 -30.97 -16.63
C PRO A 563 2.14 -29.90 -15.57
N LYS A 564 0.90 -29.86 -15.04
CA LYS A 564 0.45 -28.91 -14.01
C LYS A 564 1.64 -28.44 -13.19
N THR A 565 1.91 -27.13 -13.14
CA THR A 565 2.65 -26.58 -11.99
C THR A 565 1.96 -27.21 -10.81
N PRO A 566 2.68 -27.99 -9.98
CA PRO A 566 2.01 -28.70 -8.92
C PRO A 566 1.21 -27.62 -8.18
N LYS A 567 -0.07 -27.90 -7.86
CA LYS A 567 -0.48 -27.57 -6.49
C LYS A 567 0.74 -27.89 -5.63
N ILE A 568 1.04 -27.16 -4.58
CA ILE A 568 1.76 -27.87 -3.53
C ILE A 568 0.75 -28.95 -3.07
N GLU A 569 0.66 -30.07 -3.81
CA GLU A 569 0.61 -31.39 -3.27
C GLU A 569 1.77 -31.31 -2.31
N ILE A 570 1.41 -31.05 -1.07
CA ILE A 570 2.30 -31.16 0.04
C ILE A 570 2.63 -32.66 0.01
N GLY A 571 3.60 -33.05 -0.82
CA GLY A 571 4.03 -34.44 -0.93
C GLY A 571 4.30 -34.90 0.49
N GLU A 572 3.82 -36.08 0.86
CA GLU A 572 3.62 -36.53 2.25
C GLU A 572 4.11 -35.56 3.32
N ILE A 573 3.16 -34.83 3.94
CA ILE A 573 3.44 -34.10 5.18
C ILE A 573 4.11 -35.08 6.12
N GLU A 574 5.24 -34.67 6.70
CA GLU A 574 5.99 -35.50 7.66
C GLU A 574 5.02 -36.12 8.68
N PRO A 575 5.08 -37.43 8.95
CA PRO A 575 4.16 -38.06 9.89
C PRO A 575 4.24 -37.37 11.25
N ALA A 576 3.11 -37.34 11.97
CA ALA A 576 3.09 -36.81 13.32
C ALA A 576 4.08 -37.60 14.21
N PRO A 577 4.75 -36.94 15.17
CA PRO A 577 5.73 -37.61 16.01
C PRO A 577 5.05 -38.73 16.81
N LYS A 578 5.60 -39.95 16.74
CA LYS A 578 5.00 -41.14 17.36
C LYS A 578 5.06 -41.10 18.89
N ASN A 579 6.19 -40.65 19.44
CA ASN A 579 6.43 -40.61 20.88
C ASN A 579 6.96 -39.22 21.27
N PRO A 580 6.65 -38.74 22.49
CA PRO A 580 7.31 -37.57 23.04
C PRO A 580 8.78 -37.89 23.34
N ILE A 581 9.68 -36.91 23.10
CA ILE A 581 11.13 -37.07 23.26
C ILE A 581 11.64 -35.98 24.20
N PRO A 582 12.14 -36.31 25.41
CA PRO A 582 12.71 -35.34 26.34
C PRO A 582 13.99 -34.71 25.79
N THR A 583 14.35 -33.51 26.26
CA THR A 583 15.59 -32.84 25.85
C THR A 583 16.82 -33.47 26.50
N ALA A 584 16.71 -33.97 27.74
CA ALA A 584 17.81 -34.59 28.46
C ALA A 584 17.30 -35.63 29.46
N ASN A 585 18.18 -36.55 29.86
CA ASN A 585 17.93 -37.43 30.99
C ASN A 585 18.11 -36.65 32.30
N ILE A 586 17.11 -36.72 33.18
CA ILE A 586 17.08 -35.96 34.43
C ILE A 586 17.31 -36.92 35.61
N SER A 587 18.15 -36.51 36.56
CA SER A 587 18.36 -37.26 37.80
C SER A 587 17.10 -37.22 38.67
N ALA A 588 16.92 -38.20 39.57
CA ALA A 588 15.75 -38.20 40.46
C ALA A 588 15.66 -36.93 41.34
N GLU A 589 16.82 -36.37 41.73
CA GLU A 589 16.89 -35.13 42.51
C GLU A 589 16.46 -33.91 41.69
N ASP A 590 16.95 -33.80 40.45
CA ASP A 590 16.58 -32.70 39.56
C ASP A 590 15.12 -32.81 39.13
N ASP A 591 14.60 -34.03 38.95
CA ASP A 591 13.19 -34.25 38.65
C ASP A 591 12.28 -33.81 39.81
N ALA A 592 12.70 -34.07 41.07
CA ALA A 592 11.98 -33.60 42.24
C ALA A 592 11.95 -32.07 42.34
N PHE A 593 13.05 -31.39 42.01
CA PHE A 593 13.08 -29.92 41.93
C PHE A 593 12.16 -29.40 40.82
N LEU A 594 12.24 -29.99 39.63
CA LEU A 594 11.40 -29.58 38.50
C LEU A 594 9.91 -29.85 38.76
N GLU A 595 9.57 -30.93 39.46
CA GLU A 595 8.20 -31.24 39.88
C GLU A 595 7.64 -30.15 40.83
N ASP A 596 8.43 -29.70 41.81
CA ASP A 596 8.05 -28.61 42.71
C ASP A 596 7.90 -27.28 41.96
N LEU A 597 8.86 -26.91 41.10
CA LEU A 597 8.77 -25.71 40.26
C LEU A 597 7.51 -25.74 39.39
N SER A 598 7.28 -26.87 38.71
CA SER A 598 6.16 -27.03 37.79
C SER A 598 4.81 -26.98 38.50
N LYS A 599 4.68 -27.62 39.68
CA LYS A 599 3.45 -27.55 40.50
C LYS A 599 3.15 -26.14 40.95
N ARG A 600 4.16 -25.34 41.29
CA ARG A 600 3.98 -23.95 41.72
C ARG A 600 3.57 -23.04 40.58
N SER A 601 4.23 -23.15 39.42
CA SER A 601 3.83 -22.43 38.20
C SER A 601 2.41 -22.81 37.77
N PHE A 602 2.06 -24.11 37.79
CA PHE A 602 0.71 -24.57 37.52
C PHE A 602 -0.30 -24.02 38.53
N ARG A 603 0.03 -23.99 39.82
CA ARG A 603 -0.86 -23.44 40.86
C ARG A 603 -1.26 -22.00 40.53
N TYR A 604 -0.35 -21.17 40.00
CA TYR A 604 -0.71 -19.84 39.53
C TYR A 604 -1.72 -19.91 38.38
N LEU A 605 -1.40 -20.67 37.32
CA LEU A 605 -2.24 -20.79 36.13
C LEU A 605 -3.60 -21.42 36.44
N TRP A 606 -3.72 -22.16 37.54
CA TRP A 606 -4.97 -22.74 38.00
C TRP A 606 -5.80 -21.78 38.86
N GLU A 607 -5.19 -21.19 39.90
CA GLU A 607 -5.86 -20.32 40.87
C GLU A 607 -6.19 -18.94 40.29
N ASN A 608 -5.35 -18.42 39.39
CA ASN A 608 -5.50 -17.10 38.78
C ASN A 608 -6.10 -17.15 37.36
N THR A 609 -6.65 -18.29 36.96
CA THR A 609 -7.51 -18.41 35.77
C THR A 609 -8.96 -18.47 36.20
N ASN A 610 -9.77 -17.59 35.60
CA ASN A 610 -11.19 -17.52 35.90
C ASN A 610 -11.88 -18.82 35.46
N PRO A 611 -12.53 -19.58 36.38
CA PRO A 611 -13.17 -20.85 36.03
C PRO A 611 -14.30 -20.74 35.00
N LYS A 612 -14.90 -19.56 34.84
CA LYS A 612 -16.11 -19.36 34.01
C LYS A 612 -15.80 -18.95 32.57
N ASN A 613 -14.75 -18.16 32.37
CA ASN A 613 -14.39 -17.62 31.05
C ASN A 613 -12.97 -18.02 30.62
N GLY A 614 -12.16 -18.58 31.53
CA GLY A 614 -10.82 -19.07 31.19
C GLY A 614 -9.74 -18.01 31.02
N LEU A 615 -10.04 -16.75 31.31
CA LEU A 615 -9.06 -15.66 31.28
C LEU A 615 -8.09 -15.78 32.46
N THR A 616 -6.79 -15.70 32.18
CA THR A 616 -5.72 -15.78 33.19
C THR A 616 -5.19 -14.39 33.49
N LEU A 617 -5.09 -14.04 34.78
CA LEU A 617 -4.50 -12.76 35.19
C LEU A 617 -3.10 -12.59 34.61
N ASP A 618 -2.74 -11.35 34.32
CA ASP A 618 -1.38 -10.97 33.93
C ASP A 618 -0.39 -11.22 35.07
N ARG A 619 -0.78 -10.81 36.28
CA ARG A 619 0.09 -10.79 37.45
C ARG A 619 -0.65 -11.05 38.76
N ALA A 620 0.07 -11.59 39.74
CA ALA A 620 -0.41 -11.72 41.13
C ALA A 620 0.77 -11.61 42.11
N GLY A 621 0.48 -11.36 43.39
CA GLY A 621 1.52 -11.35 44.43
C GLY A 621 2.21 -12.70 44.56
N THR A 622 3.52 -12.69 44.84
CA THR A 622 4.36 -13.88 45.05
C THR A 622 3.86 -14.80 46.17
N ASP A 623 3.13 -14.26 47.14
CA ASP A 623 2.50 -14.95 48.27
C ASP A 623 1.04 -15.38 47.99
N GLY A 624 0.46 -14.96 46.87
CA GLY A 624 -0.94 -15.21 46.51
C GLY A 624 -1.94 -14.17 47.01
N THR A 625 -1.48 -13.03 47.56
CA THR A 625 -2.38 -11.94 47.93
C THR A 625 -2.99 -11.26 46.70
N ARG A 626 -4.32 -11.12 46.69
CA ARG A 626 -5.04 -10.29 45.71
C ARG A 626 -4.99 -8.82 46.16
N LYS A 627 -4.20 -7.99 45.47
CA LYS A 627 -4.15 -6.55 45.73
C LYS A 627 -5.37 -5.83 45.08
N PRO A 628 -5.83 -4.67 45.59
CA PRO A 628 -7.03 -3.98 45.10
C PRO A 628 -6.94 -3.55 43.63
N ALA A 629 -8.10 -3.43 42.96
CA ALA A 629 -8.26 -3.18 41.52
C ALA A 629 -7.73 -1.82 40.97
N GLY A 630 -6.91 -1.08 41.71
CA GLY A 630 -6.26 0.16 41.25
C GLY A 630 -4.74 0.20 41.43
N HIS A 631 -4.15 -0.74 42.17
CA HIS A 631 -2.71 -0.79 42.40
C HIS A 631 -2.07 -1.66 41.32
N ARG A 632 -1.29 -1.15 40.36
CA ARG A 632 -0.67 -1.95 39.27
C ARG A 632 -1.62 -2.89 38.48
N SER A 633 -2.94 -2.73 38.62
CA SER A 633 -4.01 -3.36 37.83
C SER A 633 -4.15 -4.89 37.91
N TYR A 634 -4.25 -5.44 39.12
CA TYR A 634 -4.46 -6.89 39.42
C TYR A 634 -5.82 -7.50 38.97
N ASN A 635 -6.61 -6.84 38.11
CA ASN A 635 -7.86 -7.38 37.55
C ASN A 635 -7.82 -7.47 36.00
N ILE A 636 -6.62 -7.53 35.43
CA ILE A 636 -6.39 -7.57 34.00
C ILE A 636 -5.85 -8.95 33.61
N ALA A 637 -6.45 -9.54 32.59
CA ALA A 637 -6.01 -10.79 32.00
C ALA A 637 -5.15 -10.55 30.76
N SER A 638 -4.11 -11.37 30.62
CA SER A 638 -3.28 -11.46 29.42
C SER A 638 -3.76 -12.59 28.53
N LEU A 639 -3.84 -12.32 27.23
CA LEU A 639 -4.15 -13.33 26.24
C LEU A 639 -3.06 -14.42 26.16
N ALA A 640 -1.78 -14.05 26.22
CA ALA A 640 -0.67 -14.99 26.24
C ALA A 640 -0.73 -15.92 27.46
N ALA A 641 -0.93 -15.39 28.66
CA ALA A 641 -1.04 -16.18 29.89
C ALA A 641 -2.19 -17.21 29.81
N SER A 642 -3.31 -16.83 29.17
CA SER A 642 -4.45 -17.73 28.94
C SER A 642 -4.10 -18.90 28.01
N GLY A 643 -3.23 -18.68 27.00
CA GLY A 643 -2.66 -19.73 26.16
C GLY A 643 -1.77 -20.71 26.92
N PHE A 644 -0.90 -20.19 27.80
CA PHE A 644 -0.09 -21.03 28.69
C PHE A 644 -0.96 -21.81 29.69
N ALA A 645 -2.02 -21.21 30.23
CA ALA A 645 -2.93 -21.87 31.16
C ALA A 645 -3.67 -23.06 30.51
N LEU A 646 -4.13 -22.92 29.26
CA LEU A 646 -4.70 -24.04 28.49
C LEU A 646 -3.71 -25.22 28.42
N THR A 647 -2.45 -24.94 28.09
CA THR A 647 -1.41 -25.98 28.04
C THR A 647 -1.17 -26.61 29.40
N SER A 648 -1.19 -25.82 30.47
CA SER A 648 -0.97 -26.28 31.84
C SER A 648 -2.02 -27.30 32.30
N ASN A 649 -3.26 -27.21 31.81
CA ASN A 649 -4.32 -28.19 32.10
C ASN A 649 -3.95 -29.59 31.61
N CYS A 650 -3.30 -29.69 30.44
CA CYS A 650 -2.80 -30.96 29.90
C CYS A 650 -1.68 -31.54 30.76
N ILE A 651 -0.71 -30.69 31.14
CA ILE A 651 0.40 -31.10 32.00
C ILE A 651 -0.13 -31.60 33.35
N ALA A 652 -1.06 -30.87 33.96
CA ALA A 652 -1.62 -31.20 35.26
C ALA A 652 -2.45 -32.49 35.25
N ALA A 653 -3.24 -32.73 34.19
CA ALA A 653 -3.97 -33.98 34.01
C ALA A 653 -3.01 -35.17 33.84
N GLU A 654 -1.97 -35.00 33.02
CA GLU A 654 -0.97 -36.05 32.76
C GLU A 654 -0.12 -36.39 34.00
N ARG A 655 0.20 -35.38 34.81
CA ARG A 655 0.98 -35.51 36.05
C ARG A 655 0.12 -35.89 37.26
N GLY A 656 -1.21 -35.94 37.10
CA GLY A 656 -2.15 -36.26 38.18
C GLY A 656 -2.26 -35.19 39.27
N TRP A 657 -1.99 -33.92 38.96
CA TRP A 657 -2.15 -32.81 39.90
C TRP A 657 -3.63 -32.40 40.06
N VAL A 658 -4.42 -32.61 39.02
CA VAL A 658 -5.89 -32.50 38.98
C VAL A 658 -6.44 -33.70 38.23
N THR A 659 -7.73 -33.98 38.38
CA THR A 659 -8.37 -35.04 37.60
C THR A 659 -8.51 -34.63 36.14
N LYS A 660 -8.49 -35.62 35.22
CA LYS A 660 -8.74 -35.37 33.79
C LYS A 660 -10.07 -34.65 33.54
N ALA A 661 -11.10 -34.95 34.33
CA ALA A 661 -12.41 -34.32 34.23
C ALA A 661 -12.37 -32.81 34.57
N GLU A 662 -11.71 -32.43 35.66
CA GLU A 662 -11.54 -31.01 36.04
C GLU A 662 -10.74 -30.23 34.99
N ALA A 663 -9.68 -30.83 34.45
CA ALA A 663 -8.87 -30.23 33.40
C ALA A 663 -9.66 -30.01 32.11
N ILE A 664 -10.48 -30.99 31.71
CA ILE A 664 -11.38 -30.90 30.55
C ILE A 664 -12.41 -29.78 30.77
N GLU A 665 -13.03 -29.71 31.95
CA GLU A 665 -14.04 -28.69 32.24
C GLU A 665 -13.46 -27.27 32.16
N ARG A 666 -12.30 -27.03 32.79
CA ARG A 666 -11.60 -25.74 32.71
C ARG A 666 -11.25 -25.38 31.26
N THR A 667 -10.73 -26.34 30.51
CA THR A 667 -10.37 -26.16 29.10
C THR A 667 -11.58 -25.78 28.25
N ARG A 668 -12.69 -26.50 28.41
CA ARG A 668 -13.94 -26.25 27.68
C ARG A 668 -14.47 -24.84 27.96
N ASN A 669 -14.42 -24.38 29.21
CA ASN A 669 -14.89 -23.04 29.58
C ASN A 669 -14.04 -21.93 28.93
N THR A 670 -12.71 -22.11 28.87
CA THR A 670 -11.80 -21.19 28.16
C THR A 670 -12.07 -21.18 26.65
N LEU A 671 -12.17 -22.35 26.02
CA LEU A 671 -12.39 -22.46 24.58
C LEU A 671 -13.77 -21.92 24.17
N ASP A 672 -14.82 -22.19 24.96
CA ASP A 672 -16.15 -21.63 24.73
C ASP A 672 -16.12 -20.10 24.73
N PHE A 673 -15.44 -19.50 25.70
CA PHE A 673 -15.32 -18.04 25.78
C PHE A 673 -14.66 -17.47 24.51
N PHE A 674 -13.49 -17.95 24.11
CA PHE A 674 -12.82 -17.45 22.90
C PHE A 674 -13.56 -17.78 21.60
N ALA A 675 -14.24 -18.93 21.54
CA ALA A 675 -15.01 -19.32 20.37
C ALA A 675 -16.29 -18.49 20.21
N ASN A 676 -16.96 -18.11 21.31
CA ASN A 676 -18.34 -17.64 21.26
C ASN A 676 -18.58 -16.26 21.88
N ARG A 677 -17.71 -15.77 22.78
CA ARG A 677 -17.98 -14.60 23.62
C ARG A 677 -16.90 -13.51 23.56
N ALA A 678 -15.64 -13.87 23.35
CA ALA A 678 -14.54 -12.92 23.34
C ALA A 678 -14.65 -11.93 22.18
N PHE A 679 -14.41 -10.65 22.46
CA PHE A 679 -14.31 -9.62 21.43
C PHE A 679 -13.09 -9.86 20.54
N HIS A 680 -13.30 -9.81 19.22
CA HIS A 680 -12.24 -10.00 18.24
C HIS A 680 -12.48 -9.17 16.98
N LYS A 681 -11.42 -8.96 16.20
CA LYS A 681 -11.47 -8.34 14.87
C LYS A 681 -10.89 -9.32 13.85
N ASN A 682 -11.69 -9.80 12.91
CA ASN A 682 -11.27 -10.80 11.90
C ASN A 682 -10.55 -12.03 12.51
N GLY A 683 -11.06 -12.51 13.65
CA GLY A 683 -10.48 -13.62 14.42
C GLY A 683 -9.32 -13.26 15.35
N TRP A 684 -8.80 -12.04 15.33
CA TRP A 684 -7.72 -11.57 16.20
C TRP A 684 -8.25 -10.99 17.52
N PHE A 685 -7.61 -11.34 18.64
CA PHE A 685 -8.07 -10.99 19.98
C PHE A 685 -7.23 -9.87 20.61
N TYR A 686 -7.83 -9.12 21.54
CA TYR A 686 -7.17 -8.04 22.26
C TYR A 686 -6.08 -8.56 23.21
N HIS A 687 -4.97 -7.82 23.31
CA HIS A 687 -3.86 -8.12 24.20
C HIS A 687 -4.31 -8.18 25.67
N TRP A 688 -5.02 -7.14 26.12
CA TRP A 688 -5.44 -6.96 27.51
C TRP A 688 -6.96 -6.96 27.63
N MET A 689 -7.48 -7.83 28.48
CA MET A 689 -8.91 -7.97 28.75
C MET A 689 -9.22 -7.85 30.24
N ASP A 690 -10.41 -7.38 30.57
CA ASP A 690 -10.92 -7.47 31.94
C ASP A 690 -11.09 -8.94 32.33
N TYR A 691 -10.55 -9.30 33.50
CA TYR A 691 -10.53 -10.68 33.99
C TYR A 691 -11.91 -11.32 34.15
N GLU A 692 -12.93 -10.53 34.47
CA GLU A 692 -14.30 -11.03 34.69
C GLU A 692 -15.14 -10.92 33.42
N THR A 693 -15.10 -9.79 32.74
CA THR A 693 -16.02 -9.50 31.62
C THR A 693 -15.46 -9.87 30.25
N GLY A 694 -14.13 -9.89 30.08
CA GLY A 694 -13.50 -10.07 28.77
C GLY A 694 -13.53 -8.82 27.88
N GLU A 695 -13.95 -7.67 28.43
CA GLU A 695 -13.91 -6.40 27.71
C GLU A 695 -12.47 -5.93 27.49
N ARG A 696 -12.21 -5.27 26.36
CA ARG A 696 -10.92 -4.66 26.04
C ARG A 696 -10.49 -3.66 27.12
N ARG A 697 -9.23 -3.70 27.53
CA ARG A 697 -8.63 -2.77 28.50
C ARG A 697 -7.45 -1.98 27.89
N TRP A 698 -7.20 -0.80 28.45
CA TRP A 698 -6.08 0.11 28.13
C TRP A 698 -5.90 0.48 26.66
N ASP A 699 -7.01 0.59 25.91
CA ASP A 699 -6.97 0.84 24.46
C ASP A 699 -5.98 -0.08 23.74
N SER A 700 -5.86 -1.31 24.24
CA SER A 700 -4.94 -2.32 23.73
C SER A 700 -5.28 -2.70 22.30
N GLU A 701 -4.28 -3.06 21.53
CA GLU A 701 -4.44 -3.61 20.19
C GLU A 701 -5.07 -5.00 20.21
N VAL A 702 -5.72 -5.39 19.10
CA VAL A 702 -5.72 -6.82 18.76
C VAL A 702 -4.27 -7.18 18.41
N SER A 703 -3.69 -8.10 19.19
CA SER A 703 -2.25 -8.41 19.12
C SER A 703 -2.03 -9.67 18.30
N SER A 704 -1.15 -9.58 17.30
CA SER A 704 -0.86 -10.73 16.43
C SER A 704 -0.05 -11.80 17.16
N ILE A 705 0.91 -11.42 18.01
CA ILE A 705 1.72 -12.39 18.75
C ILE A 705 0.94 -13.03 19.91
N ASP A 706 0.20 -12.26 20.70
CA ASP A 706 -0.56 -12.83 21.82
C ASP A 706 -1.65 -13.78 21.34
N THR A 707 -2.27 -13.47 20.19
CA THR A 707 -3.19 -14.40 19.53
C THR A 707 -2.48 -15.69 19.12
N ALA A 708 -1.25 -15.62 18.60
CA ALA A 708 -0.48 -16.81 18.25
C ALA A 708 -0.10 -17.64 19.49
N LEU A 709 0.25 -17.01 20.62
CA LEU A 709 0.53 -17.70 21.88
C LEU A 709 -0.73 -18.36 22.47
N LEU A 710 -1.90 -17.71 22.38
CA LEU A 710 -3.19 -18.32 22.70
C LEU A 710 -3.44 -19.56 21.83
N LEU A 711 -3.23 -19.46 20.52
CA LEU A 711 -3.40 -20.57 19.59
C LEU A 711 -2.45 -21.73 19.90
N GLY A 712 -1.24 -21.44 20.42
CA GLY A 712 -0.36 -22.43 21.03
C GLY A 712 -1.10 -23.36 21.99
N GLY A 713 -1.73 -22.77 23.01
CA GLY A 713 -2.54 -23.51 23.99
C GLY A 713 -3.76 -24.19 23.40
N VAL A 714 -4.53 -23.48 22.56
CA VAL A 714 -5.76 -24.00 21.91
C VAL A 714 -5.48 -25.26 21.09
N LEU A 715 -4.42 -25.25 20.30
CA LEU A 715 -4.05 -26.39 19.45
C LEU A 715 -3.39 -27.53 20.25
N THR A 716 -2.73 -27.23 21.38
CA THR A 716 -2.24 -28.28 22.28
C THR A 716 -3.39 -29.02 22.96
N VAL A 717 -4.37 -28.32 23.55
CA VAL A 717 -5.50 -28.98 24.24
C VAL A 717 -6.40 -29.77 23.29
N LYS A 718 -6.49 -29.33 22.01
CA LYS A 718 -7.15 -30.08 20.94
C LYS A 718 -6.60 -31.50 20.80
N GLN A 719 -5.29 -31.67 20.96
CA GLN A 719 -4.60 -32.95 20.76
C GLN A 719 -4.46 -33.74 22.06
N CYS A 720 -4.19 -33.07 23.18
CA CYS A 720 -4.06 -33.71 24.49
C CYS A 720 -5.42 -34.27 24.99
N PHE A 721 -6.54 -33.60 24.69
CA PHE A 721 -7.89 -34.07 24.97
C PHE A 721 -8.63 -34.49 23.69
N ALA A 722 -7.93 -35.15 22.76
CA ALA A 722 -8.49 -35.55 21.46
C ALA A 722 -9.70 -36.50 21.55
N ASP A 723 -9.91 -37.17 22.70
CA ASP A 723 -11.09 -37.97 23.00
C ASP A 723 -12.36 -37.13 23.27
N ASN A 724 -12.21 -35.81 23.51
CA ASN A 724 -13.32 -34.88 23.69
C ASN A 724 -13.62 -34.11 22.39
N ARG A 725 -14.71 -34.48 21.73
CA ARG A 725 -15.13 -33.88 20.45
C ARG A 725 -15.46 -32.38 20.55
N GLU A 726 -16.02 -31.92 21.67
CA GLU A 726 -16.40 -30.52 21.88
C GLU A 726 -15.17 -29.62 21.93
N ILE A 727 -14.11 -30.04 22.65
CA ILE A 727 -12.82 -29.33 22.68
C ILE A 727 -12.26 -29.19 21.27
N GLY A 728 -12.27 -30.26 20.47
CA GLY A 728 -11.81 -30.20 19.07
C GLY A 728 -12.58 -29.20 18.21
N GLN A 729 -13.91 -29.19 18.32
CA GLN A 729 -14.77 -28.27 17.58
C GLN A 729 -14.56 -26.80 17.97
N LEU A 730 -14.43 -26.51 19.27
CA LEU A 730 -14.19 -25.15 19.75
C LEU A 730 -12.80 -24.67 19.34
N ALA A 731 -11.78 -25.54 19.43
CA ALA A 731 -10.43 -25.21 18.99
C ALA A 731 -10.36 -24.88 17.50
N ASP A 732 -10.99 -25.69 16.64
CA ASP A 732 -11.07 -25.43 15.20
C ASP A 732 -11.82 -24.13 14.90
N LYS A 733 -12.91 -23.85 15.63
CA LYS A 733 -13.68 -22.61 15.47
C LYS A 733 -12.88 -21.35 15.83
N ILE A 734 -11.90 -21.45 16.74
CA ILE A 734 -11.01 -20.35 17.09
C ILE A 734 -9.91 -20.23 16.03
N SER A 735 -9.16 -21.30 15.77
CA SER A 735 -7.98 -21.25 14.89
C SER A 735 -8.32 -20.92 13.44
N GLN A 736 -9.40 -21.49 12.90
CA GLN A 736 -9.79 -21.29 11.49
C GLN A 736 -10.39 -19.90 11.22
N ARG A 737 -10.81 -19.18 12.27
CA ARG A 737 -11.35 -17.82 12.15
C ARG A 737 -10.27 -16.77 11.94
N VAL A 738 -9.03 -17.04 12.37
CA VAL A 738 -7.94 -16.06 12.31
C VAL A 738 -7.61 -15.76 10.86
N ASP A 739 -7.81 -14.51 10.45
CA ASP A 739 -7.52 -14.03 9.10
C ASP A 739 -6.10 -13.48 9.01
N TYR A 740 -5.15 -14.34 8.64
CA TYR A 740 -3.75 -13.94 8.46
C TYR A 740 -3.51 -13.07 7.24
N GLN A 741 -4.40 -13.11 6.24
CA GLN A 741 -4.27 -12.23 5.08
C GLN A 741 -4.61 -10.78 5.46
N TRP A 742 -5.64 -10.59 6.30
CA TRP A 742 -6.01 -9.28 6.84
C TRP A 742 -4.91 -8.66 7.69
N MET A 743 -4.23 -9.45 8.54
CA MET A 743 -3.17 -8.95 9.42
C MET A 743 -1.88 -8.50 8.67
N ARG A 744 -1.78 -8.76 7.36
CA ARG A 744 -0.70 -8.18 6.53
C ARG A 744 -0.92 -6.70 6.19
N ALA A 745 -2.12 -6.17 6.39
CA ALA A 745 -2.48 -4.81 6.01
C ALA A 745 -2.11 -4.50 4.53
N ASP A 746 -1.18 -3.59 4.28
CA ASP A 746 -0.66 -3.22 2.96
C ASP A 746 0.62 -3.98 2.55
N ASN A 747 1.18 -4.80 3.45
CA ASN A 747 2.42 -5.52 3.20
C ASN A 747 2.20 -6.83 2.43
N GLN A 748 3.07 -7.13 1.46
CA GLN A 748 2.97 -8.35 0.67
C GLN A 748 3.31 -9.63 1.48
N TYR A 749 4.22 -9.53 2.46
CA TYR A 749 4.81 -10.71 3.12
C TYR A 749 4.83 -10.63 4.65
N LEU A 750 4.84 -9.44 5.24
CA LEU A 750 4.98 -9.27 6.69
C LEU A 750 3.63 -9.09 7.37
N LEU A 751 3.52 -9.58 8.60
CA LEU A 751 2.35 -9.37 9.47
C LEU A 751 2.57 -8.16 10.37
N SER A 752 1.53 -7.33 10.53
CA SER A 752 1.54 -6.19 11.46
C SER A 752 1.60 -6.68 12.92
N HIS A 753 2.17 -5.87 13.82
CA HIS A 753 2.16 -6.15 15.25
C HIS A 753 0.73 -6.18 15.82
N GLY A 754 -0.19 -5.43 15.22
CA GLY A 754 -1.58 -5.42 15.67
C GLY A 754 -2.43 -4.34 15.02
N TRP A 755 -3.65 -4.21 15.51
CA TRP A 755 -4.61 -3.23 15.01
C TRP A 755 -5.42 -2.63 16.16
N LYS A 756 -5.75 -1.34 16.06
CA LYS A 756 -6.59 -0.60 17.01
C LYS A 756 -7.81 0.00 16.31
N PRO A 757 -9.01 -0.04 16.91
CA PRO A 757 -10.18 0.67 16.41
C PRO A 757 -9.93 2.17 16.19
N GLU A 758 -9.09 2.77 17.03
CA GLU A 758 -8.85 4.22 17.04
C GLU A 758 -7.90 4.66 15.93
N THR A 759 -6.91 3.84 15.57
CA THR A 759 -5.78 4.26 14.71
C THR A 759 -5.53 3.35 13.51
N GLY A 760 -6.26 2.25 13.37
CA GLY A 760 -5.99 1.25 12.33
C GLY A 760 -4.81 0.33 12.69
N PHE A 761 -4.11 -0.18 11.68
CA PHE A 761 -2.95 -1.05 11.88
C PHE A 761 -1.80 -0.32 12.57
N LEU A 762 -1.07 -1.03 13.44
CA LEU A 762 0.15 -0.52 14.04
C LEU A 762 1.22 -0.33 12.95
N LYS A 763 2.05 0.69 13.12
CA LYS A 763 3.11 1.04 12.15
C LYS A 763 4.19 -0.03 12.01
N ASN A 764 4.39 -0.85 13.06
CA ASN A 764 5.45 -1.84 13.12
C ASN A 764 4.98 -3.19 12.57
N TYR A 765 5.89 -3.85 11.85
CA TYR A 765 5.73 -5.18 11.29
C TYR A 765 6.73 -6.14 11.91
N TRP A 766 6.40 -7.43 11.90
CA TRP A 766 7.31 -8.50 12.32
C TRP A 766 8.41 -8.71 11.29
N GLU A 767 9.31 -7.74 11.18
CA GLU A 767 10.33 -7.61 10.12
C GLU A 767 11.72 -8.07 10.55
N SER A 768 11.96 -8.32 11.84
CA SER A 768 13.25 -8.75 12.38
C SER A 768 13.08 -9.95 13.31
N TYR A 769 14.05 -10.88 13.35
CA TYR A 769 13.99 -12.10 14.19
C TYR A 769 13.64 -11.82 15.66
N SER A 770 12.51 -12.36 16.10
CA SER A 770 11.97 -12.30 17.46
C SER A 770 11.12 -13.57 17.76
N GLU A 771 10.15 -13.49 18.66
CA GLU A 771 9.19 -14.55 19.01
C GLU A 771 8.13 -14.87 17.93
N GLN A 772 8.12 -14.14 16.80
CA GLN A 772 7.10 -14.29 15.75
C GLN A 772 7.11 -15.62 15.02
N MET A 773 8.06 -16.51 15.26
CA MET A 773 8.16 -17.75 14.47
C MET A 773 6.87 -18.58 14.58
N ILE A 774 6.29 -18.68 15.78
CA ILE A 774 5.00 -19.37 15.97
C ILE A 774 3.88 -18.71 15.15
N LEU A 775 3.84 -17.38 15.11
CA LEU A 775 2.86 -16.62 14.32
C LEU A 775 2.97 -16.97 12.83
N TYR A 776 4.17 -16.98 12.24
CA TYR A 776 4.35 -17.30 10.82
C TYR A 776 4.13 -18.79 10.51
N ILE A 777 4.50 -19.72 11.41
CA ILE A 777 4.20 -21.15 11.24
C ILE A 777 2.69 -21.37 11.19
N LEU A 778 1.94 -20.76 12.11
CA LEU A 778 0.48 -20.85 12.12
C LEU A 778 -0.14 -20.19 10.86
N ALA A 779 0.37 -19.01 10.47
CA ALA A 779 -0.14 -18.29 9.30
C ALA A 779 0.09 -19.01 7.96
N ILE A 780 1.26 -19.64 7.78
CA ILE A 780 1.59 -20.39 6.56
C ILE A 780 0.89 -21.76 6.56
N GLY A 781 0.75 -22.38 7.74
CA GLY A 781 0.11 -23.68 7.91
C GLY A 781 -1.41 -23.66 7.84
N SER A 782 -2.03 -22.49 8.04
CA SER A 782 -3.48 -22.32 8.17
C SER A 782 -4.25 -22.97 7.01
N PRO A 783 -5.32 -23.74 7.29
CA PRO A 783 -6.15 -24.33 6.23
C PRO A 783 -7.15 -23.33 5.60
N THR A 784 -7.34 -22.15 6.17
CA THR A 784 -8.37 -21.19 5.73
C THR A 784 -7.76 -19.91 5.16
N HIS A 785 -7.08 -19.13 5.98
CA HIS A 785 -6.56 -17.82 5.62
C HIS A 785 -5.03 -17.82 5.50
N GLN A 786 -4.47 -18.76 4.74
CA GLN A 786 -3.02 -18.91 4.62
C GLN A 786 -2.32 -17.67 4.00
N ILE A 787 -1.10 -17.41 4.44
CA ILE A 787 -0.15 -16.50 3.77
C ILE A 787 0.88 -17.27 2.95
N LEU A 788 1.59 -16.58 2.06
CA LEU A 788 2.59 -17.20 1.18
C LEU A 788 3.75 -17.80 2.00
N PRO A 789 4.30 -18.97 1.65
CA PRO A 789 5.47 -19.54 2.33
C PRO A 789 6.70 -18.62 2.30
N ASN A 790 6.84 -17.80 1.26
CA ASN A 790 7.91 -16.80 1.17
C ASN A 790 7.87 -15.74 2.28
N SER A 791 6.74 -15.59 2.98
CA SER A 791 6.61 -14.73 4.16
C SER A 791 7.58 -15.14 5.28
N TRP A 792 7.92 -16.43 5.39
CA TRP A 792 8.95 -16.91 6.31
C TRP A 792 10.32 -16.28 6.04
N TYR A 793 10.63 -15.98 4.78
CA TYR A 793 11.92 -15.47 4.35
C TYR A 793 11.95 -13.94 4.22
N ALA A 794 10.85 -13.25 4.55
CA ALA A 794 10.74 -11.81 4.39
C ALA A 794 11.31 -11.01 5.56
N TRP A 795 11.38 -11.58 6.77
CA TRP A 795 11.95 -10.92 7.94
C TRP A 795 13.46 -11.13 8.07
N GLU A 796 14.17 -10.17 8.66
CA GLU A 796 15.62 -10.10 8.73
C GLU A 796 16.22 -11.12 9.72
N ARG A 797 17.33 -11.73 9.30
CA ARG A 797 18.16 -12.63 10.12
C ARG A 797 19.38 -11.86 10.64
N THR A 798 19.18 -11.12 11.73
CA THR A 798 20.24 -10.32 12.37
C THR A 798 21.15 -11.21 13.20
N TRP A 799 22.41 -11.34 12.79
CA TRP A 799 23.42 -12.12 13.50
C TRP A 799 24.10 -11.30 14.59
N GLN A 800 24.27 -11.89 15.77
CA GLN A 800 25.11 -11.43 16.86
C GLN A 800 26.23 -12.43 17.13
N GLU A 801 27.35 -11.93 17.64
CA GLU A 801 28.50 -12.73 18.03
C GLU A 801 29.01 -12.31 19.41
N TYR A 802 29.15 -13.28 20.30
CA TYR A 802 29.80 -13.05 21.60
C TYR A 802 30.39 -14.35 22.14
N GLY A 803 31.60 -14.25 22.70
CA GLY A 803 32.22 -15.36 23.44
C GLY A 803 32.37 -16.66 22.63
N GLY A 804 32.57 -16.56 21.30
CA GLY A 804 32.67 -17.70 20.39
C GLY A 804 31.34 -18.28 19.90
N TYR A 805 30.21 -17.70 20.31
CA TYR A 805 28.87 -18.07 19.85
C TYR A 805 28.38 -17.07 18.80
N ARG A 806 27.87 -17.61 17.69
CA ARG A 806 27.15 -16.84 16.66
C ARG A 806 25.69 -17.28 16.62
N TYR A 807 24.77 -16.34 16.80
CA TYR A 807 23.34 -16.60 16.91
C TYR A 807 22.52 -15.43 16.35
N LEU A 808 21.24 -15.66 16.05
CA LEU A 808 20.27 -14.66 15.61
C LEU A 808 19.65 -13.98 16.82
N ALA A 809 19.58 -12.66 16.78
CA ALA A 809 18.91 -11.84 17.77
C ALA A 809 18.72 -10.42 17.21
N ALA A 810 17.48 -9.97 16.99
CA ALA A 810 17.21 -8.57 16.64
C ALA A 810 17.41 -7.65 17.86
N VAL A 811 17.08 -8.17 19.04
CA VAL A 811 17.34 -7.62 20.37
C VAL A 811 17.86 -8.73 21.28
N SER A 812 18.46 -8.41 22.42
CA SER A 812 19.13 -9.39 23.29
C SER A 812 18.33 -10.08 24.43
N PRO A 813 17.02 -9.82 24.70
CA PRO A 813 16.25 -10.57 25.69
C PRO A 813 16.06 -12.06 25.31
N LEU A 814 15.98 -12.96 26.29
CA LEU A 814 15.82 -14.40 26.00
C LEU A 814 14.41 -14.82 25.57
N PHE A 815 13.36 -14.05 25.89
CA PHE A 815 11.98 -14.44 25.54
C PHE A 815 11.79 -14.66 24.03
N ILE A 816 12.52 -13.91 23.19
CA ILE A 816 12.44 -14.02 21.72
C ILE A 816 12.84 -15.41 21.21
N HIS A 817 13.67 -16.11 21.99
CA HIS A 817 14.09 -17.48 21.71
C HIS A 817 13.13 -18.50 22.31
N GLN A 818 12.54 -18.20 23.46
CA GLN A 818 11.79 -19.15 24.27
C GLN A 818 10.36 -19.32 23.78
N TYR A 819 9.62 -18.23 23.56
CA TYR A 819 8.18 -18.31 23.29
C TYR A 819 7.85 -19.02 21.97
N SER A 820 8.65 -18.81 20.92
CA SER A 820 8.55 -19.56 19.66
C SER A 820 8.67 -21.09 19.86
N HIS A 821 9.53 -21.50 20.80
CA HIS A 821 9.83 -22.90 21.09
C HIS A 821 8.95 -23.47 22.20
N ALA A 822 8.03 -22.71 22.80
CA ALA A 822 7.17 -23.24 23.86
C ALA A 822 6.33 -24.43 23.34
N TRP A 823 5.76 -24.29 22.14
CA TRP A 823 4.89 -25.31 21.54
C TRP A 823 5.50 -26.02 20.33
N ILE A 824 6.42 -25.38 19.61
CA ILE A 824 6.95 -25.91 18.36
C ILE A 824 8.31 -26.58 18.58
N ASP A 825 8.44 -27.84 18.14
CA ASP A 825 9.69 -28.58 18.18
C ASP A 825 10.55 -28.31 16.95
N PHE A 826 11.56 -27.46 17.13
CA PHE A 826 12.55 -27.11 16.11
C PHE A 826 13.80 -28.00 16.12
N ARG A 827 13.87 -29.02 17.00
CA ARG A 827 15.05 -29.89 17.08
C ARG A 827 15.25 -30.65 15.78
N ASN A 828 16.52 -30.83 15.41
CA ASN A 828 16.96 -31.55 14.21
C ASN A 828 16.42 -30.97 12.89
N ARG A 829 15.99 -29.71 12.88
CA ARG A 829 15.47 -29.04 11.68
C ARG A 829 16.37 -27.89 11.26
N ARG A 830 16.52 -27.71 9.94
CA ARG A 830 17.30 -26.64 9.34
C ARG A 830 16.61 -26.06 8.12
N GLU A 831 16.69 -24.74 7.95
CA GLU A 831 16.25 -24.11 6.71
C GLU A 831 17.04 -24.68 5.53
N GLN A 832 16.35 -24.91 4.41
CA GLN A 832 16.98 -25.41 3.18
C GLN A 832 17.47 -24.28 2.25
N ARG A 833 17.24 -23.02 2.63
CA ARG A 833 17.72 -21.83 1.92
C ARG A 833 18.70 -21.06 2.81
N PRO A 834 19.73 -20.42 2.22
CA PRO A 834 20.59 -19.51 2.96
C PRO A 834 19.76 -18.52 3.81
N PRO A 835 20.11 -18.32 5.10
CA PRO A 835 21.38 -18.69 5.72
C PRO A 835 21.42 -20.09 6.38
N LEU A 836 20.47 -20.98 6.08
CA LEU A 836 20.45 -22.38 6.56
C LEU A 836 20.37 -22.49 8.09
N VAL A 837 19.50 -21.69 8.70
CA VAL A 837 19.42 -21.56 10.17
C VAL A 837 18.86 -22.84 10.80
N ASN A 838 19.50 -23.31 11.86
CA ASN A 838 18.92 -24.24 12.83
C ASN A 838 18.48 -23.42 14.06
N TYR A 839 17.17 -23.24 14.24
CA TYR A 839 16.61 -22.37 15.26
C TYR A 839 16.75 -22.91 16.68
N PHE A 840 16.75 -24.23 16.86
CA PHE A 840 16.98 -24.83 18.18
C PHE A 840 18.44 -24.63 18.62
N GLU A 841 19.40 -24.96 17.74
CA GLU A 841 20.82 -24.68 17.99
C GLU A 841 21.09 -23.19 18.18
N ASN A 842 20.35 -22.34 17.47
CA ASN A 842 20.43 -20.89 17.62
C ASN A 842 20.09 -20.45 19.05
N SER A 843 18.96 -20.92 19.59
CA SER A 843 18.54 -20.62 20.96
C SER A 843 19.52 -21.18 22.00
N VAL A 844 20.05 -22.39 21.80
CA VAL A 844 21.14 -22.95 22.64
C VAL A 844 22.35 -22.00 22.68
N LYS A 845 22.79 -21.51 21.52
CA LYS A 845 23.94 -20.59 21.42
C LYS A 845 23.65 -19.23 22.07
N ALA A 846 22.46 -18.68 21.87
CA ALA A 846 22.04 -17.41 22.47
C ALA A 846 22.03 -17.49 24.01
N THR A 847 21.46 -18.56 24.58
CA THR A 847 21.43 -18.78 26.02
C THR A 847 22.84 -18.91 26.62
N ARG A 848 23.74 -19.67 25.97
CA ARG A 848 25.14 -19.80 26.42
C ARG A 848 25.92 -18.50 26.29
N ALA A 849 25.66 -17.73 25.23
CA ALA A 849 26.27 -16.41 25.05
C ALA A 849 25.86 -15.46 26.18
N GLN A 850 24.59 -15.44 26.59
CA GLN A 850 24.13 -14.61 27.70
C GLN A 850 24.78 -15.03 29.03
N GLN A 851 24.81 -16.32 29.38
CA GLN A 851 25.50 -16.77 30.59
C GLN A 851 26.98 -16.36 30.59
N LYS A 852 27.67 -16.56 29.46
CA LYS A 852 29.08 -16.19 29.33
C LYS A 852 29.29 -14.68 29.49
N PHE A 853 28.40 -13.86 28.92
CA PHE A 853 28.45 -12.41 29.07
C PHE A 853 28.26 -11.97 30.53
N PHE A 854 27.37 -12.64 31.25
CA PHE A 854 27.19 -12.46 32.68
C PHE A 854 28.48 -12.72 33.47
N VAL A 855 29.18 -13.81 33.14
CA VAL A 855 30.41 -14.24 33.82
C VAL A 855 31.61 -13.36 33.47
N GLU A 856 31.76 -12.96 32.20
CA GLU A 856 33.00 -12.34 31.71
C GLU A 856 32.96 -10.81 31.71
N GLU A 857 31.79 -10.21 31.50
CA GLU A 857 31.62 -8.76 31.37
C GLU A 857 30.80 -8.18 32.52
N LEU A 858 29.55 -8.62 32.70
CA LEU A 858 28.67 -8.01 33.70
C LEU A 858 29.15 -8.25 35.14
N SER A 859 29.85 -9.35 35.41
CA SER A 859 30.44 -9.62 36.74
C SER A 859 31.44 -8.56 37.20
N ARG A 860 32.06 -7.81 36.27
CA ARG A 860 32.97 -6.70 36.58
C ARG A 860 32.24 -5.51 37.21
N GLU A 861 30.99 -5.28 36.81
CA GLU A 861 30.10 -4.25 37.36
C GLU A 861 29.27 -4.80 38.53
N PHE A 862 28.89 -6.08 38.44
CA PHE A 862 27.95 -6.77 39.33
C PHE A 862 28.61 -8.05 39.90
N PRO A 863 29.39 -7.98 41.00
CA PRO A 863 30.26 -9.07 41.46
C PRO A 863 29.58 -10.39 41.91
N LYS A 864 28.27 -10.37 42.20
CA LYS A 864 27.47 -11.56 42.52
C LYS A 864 26.97 -12.35 41.30
N TYR A 865 27.15 -11.82 40.08
CA TYR A 865 26.90 -12.59 38.89
C TYR A 865 27.94 -13.70 38.73
N SER A 866 27.49 -14.86 38.29
CA SER A 866 28.34 -16.04 38.14
C SER A 866 27.73 -17.02 37.13
N ALA A 867 28.43 -18.13 36.88
CA ALA A 867 27.91 -19.21 36.05
C ALA A 867 26.58 -19.79 36.59
N LYS A 868 26.26 -19.58 37.88
CA LYS A 868 25.02 -20.01 38.53
C LYS A 868 24.14 -18.86 39.03
N MET A 869 24.40 -17.63 38.60
CA MET A 869 23.62 -16.45 38.95
C MET A 869 23.57 -15.52 37.74
N TRP A 870 22.67 -15.83 36.81
CA TRP A 870 22.54 -15.15 35.52
C TRP A 870 21.10 -15.19 35.02
N GLY A 871 20.77 -14.34 34.04
CA GLY A 871 19.49 -14.34 33.33
C GLY A 871 18.91 -12.93 33.17
N LEU A 872 18.76 -12.47 31.93
CA LEU A 872 18.01 -11.27 31.57
C LEU A 872 17.01 -11.57 30.46
N SER A 873 15.80 -11.09 30.69
CA SER A 873 14.70 -11.04 29.75
C SER A 873 13.72 -9.95 30.22
N ALA A 874 12.63 -9.71 29.49
CA ALA A 874 11.67 -8.67 29.88
C ALA A 874 11.04 -8.97 31.25
N SER A 875 11.14 -8.04 32.20
CA SER A 875 10.67 -8.20 33.57
C SER A 875 10.38 -6.84 34.21
N ASP A 876 9.74 -6.85 35.38
CA ASP A 876 9.77 -5.74 36.31
C ASP A 876 11.21 -5.53 36.84
N SER A 877 11.48 -4.28 37.22
CA SER A 877 12.69 -3.84 37.91
C SER A 877 12.28 -2.90 39.04
N GLN A 878 13.23 -2.52 39.90
CA GLN A 878 12.98 -1.50 40.93
C GLN A 878 12.44 -0.18 40.34
N ARG A 879 12.66 0.09 39.04
CA ARG A 879 12.24 1.31 38.33
C ARG A 879 11.04 1.11 37.41
N GLY A 880 10.43 -0.07 37.39
CA GLY A 880 9.32 -0.44 36.50
C GLY A 880 9.69 -1.49 35.46
N TYR A 881 8.76 -1.82 34.56
CA TYR A 881 8.92 -2.88 33.55
C TYR A 881 9.96 -2.50 32.47
N VAL A 882 10.86 -3.43 32.15
CA VAL A 882 11.95 -3.23 31.18
C VAL A 882 12.12 -4.48 30.31
N ALA A 883 12.15 -4.30 28.99
CA ALA A 883 12.50 -5.33 28.01
C ALA A 883 14.02 -5.35 27.71
N TRP A 884 14.83 -5.67 28.72
CA TRP A 884 16.28 -5.74 28.64
C TRP A 884 16.84 -7.12 28.30
N GLY A 885 18.07 -7.15 27.81
CA GLY A 885 18.79 -8.37 27.52
C GLY A 885 20.28 -8.14 27.35
N ALA A 886 21.00 -9.23 27.10
CA ALA A 886 22.43 -9.21 26.85
C ALA A 886 22.88 -10.48 26.11
N PRO A 887 24.01 -10.45 25.37
CA PRO A 887 24.85 -9.29 25.01
C PRO A 887 24.31 -8.50 23.80
N PRO A 888 24.67 -7.22 23.59
CA PRO A 888 25.52 -6.37 24.45
C PRO A 888 24.80 -5.96 25.74
N ARG A 889 25.52 -5.30 26.67
CA ARG A 889 24.93 -4.72 27.90
C ARG A 889 23.82 -3.73 27.51
N HIS A 890 22.62 -3.92 28.04
CA HIS A 890 21.53 -2.96 27.91
C HIS A 890 21.70 -1.79 28.91
N ASP A 891 21.37 -0.56 28.52
CA ASP A 891 21.59 0.64 29.37
C ASP A 891 20.89 0.57 30.72
N SER A 892 19.72 -0.06 30.77
CA SER A 892 18.93 -0.25 31.99
C SER A 892 19.46 -1.34 32.93
N THR A 893 20.49 -2.10 32.56
CA THR A 893 21.05 -3.19 33.40
C THR A 893 21.48 -2.64 34.76
N ASP A 894 20.91 -3.15 35.86
CA ASP A 894 21.06 -2.57 37.21
C ASP A 894 21.52 -3.59 38.28
N GLY A 895 21.87 -4.80 37.86
CA GLY A 895 22.22 -5.91 38.75
C GLY A 895 21.09 -6.90 39.01
N SER A 896 19.89 -6.69 38.44
CA SER A 896 18.79 -7.64 38.59
C SER A 896 18.96 -8.89 37.74
N VAL A 897 18.45 -10.00 38.27
CA VAL A 897 18.37 -11.30 37.61
C VAL A 897 16.92 -11.69 37.47
N VAL A 898 16.59 -12.28 36.31
CA VAL A 898 15.24 -12.66 35.91
C VAL A 898 15.15 -14.19 35.87
N PRO A 899 14.61 -14.85 36.92
CA PRO A 899 14.64 -16.32 37.02
C PRO A 899 13.94 -17.04 35.87
N TYR A 900 12.86 -16.49 35.32
CA TYR A 900 12.16 -17.14 34.22
C TYR A 900 13.01 -17.17 32.94
N ALA A 901 13.93 -16.23 32.73
CA ALA A 901 14.86 -16.25 31.61
C ALA A 901 15.73 -17.52 31.65
N VAL A 902 16.05 -18.00 32.85
CA VAL A 902 16.76 -19.27 33.06
C VAL A 902 15.79 -20.46 32.95
N ALA A 903 14.62 -20.38 33.58
CA ALA A 903 13.64 -21.48 33.59
C ALA A 903 13.06 -21.78 32.19
N GLY A 904 12.72 -20.77 31.41
CA GLY A 904 12.31 -20.93 30.01
C GLY A 904 13.41 -21.51 29.11
N SER A 905 14.67 -21.43 29.54
CA SER A 905 15.82 -22.02 28.83
C SER A 905 16.13 -23.47 29.23
N LEU A 906 15.38 -24.07 30.15
CA LEU A 906 15.53 -25.48 30.56
C LEU A 906 15.46 -26.45 29.38
N MET A 907 14.60 -26.15 28.39
CA MET A 907 14.43 -26.97 27.18
C MET A 907 15.58 -26.86 26.17
N PHE A 908 16.52 -25.92 26.36
CA PHE A 908 17.68 -25.71 25.48
C PHE A 908 18.98 -26.14 26.15
N THR A 909 19.21 -25.67 27.38
CA THR A 909 20.51 -25.77 28.06
C THR A 909 20.32 -26.19 29.52
N PRO A 910 19.78 -27.39 29.78
CA PRO A 910 19.51 -27.85 31.15
C PRO A 910 20.78 -27.93 32.00
N ASP A 911 21.94 -28.19 31.39
CA ASP A 911 23.25 -28.26 32.03
C ASP A 911 23.67 -26.95 32.74
N ILE A 912 23.19 -25.80 32.26
CA ILE A 912 23.47 -24.49 32.88
C ILE A 912 22.24 -23.87 33.54
N ALA A 913 21.03 -24.23 33.11
CA ALA A 913 19.80 -23.68 33.66
C ALA A 913 19.43 -24.31 35.01
N LEU A 914 19.49 -25.65 35.11
CA LEU A 914 19.14 -26.37 36.35
C LEU A 914 20.03 -25.96 37.54
N PRO A 915 21.37 -25.96 37.41
CA PRO A 915 22.23 -25.56 38.52
C PRO A 915 21.99 -24.11 38.97
N THR A 916 21.72 -23.20 38.03
CA THR A 916 21.41 -21.79 38.34
C THR A 916 20.11 -21.67 39.13
N LEU A 917 19.03 -22.32 38.72
CA LEU A 917 17.75 -22.25 39.45
C LEU A 917 17.86 -22.87 40.85
N LYS A 918 18.56 -24.01 40.98
CA LYS A 918 18.81 -24.62 42.30
C LYS A 918 19.65 -23.71 43.19
N GLU A 919 20.67 -23.04 42.64
CA GLU A 919 21.50 -22.07 43.36
C GLU A 919 20.69 -20.86 43.82
N MET A 920 19.84 -20.30 42.96
CA MET A 920 18.92 -19.22 43.30
C MET A 920 18.00 -19.63 44.46
N LYS A 921 17.36 -20.80 44.37
CA LYS A 921 16.51 -21.33 45.43
C LYS A 921 17.29 -21.57 46.73
N ASN A 922 18.49 -22.14 46.66
CA ASN A 922 19.29 -22.45 47.85
C ASN A 922 19.76 -21.18 48.56
N ASN A 923 20.15 -20.15 47.83
CA ASN A 923 20.73 -18.94 48.40
C ASN A 923 19.69 -17.95 48.92
N TYR A 924 18.49 -17.92 48.32
CA TYR A 924 17.47 -16.91 48.64
C TYR A 924 16.17 -17.50 49.20
N GLY A 925 15.93 -18.81 49.04
CA GLY A 925 14.80 -19.53 49.62
C GLY A 925 13.45 -18.88 49.30
N ASP A 926 12.57 -18.85 50.29
CA ASP A 926 11.21 -18.34 50.18
C ASP A 926 11.12 -16.85 49.82
N LYS A 927 12.23 -16.10 49.90
CA LYS A 927 12.24 -14.67 49.51
C LYS A 927 11.97 -14.50 48.03
N ILE A 928 12.53 -15.36 47.19
CA ILE A 928 12.36 -15.28 45.73
C ILE A 928 11.63 -16.50 45.18
N TYR A 929 11.42 -17.55 45.98
CA TYR A 929 10.80 -18.81 45.54
C TYR A 929 9.55 -19.10 46.38
N GLY A 930 8.48 -18.38 46.08
CA GLY A 930 7.24 -18.32 46.86
C GLY A 930 6.16 -19.32 46.42
N LYS A 931 4.89 -18.97 46.69
CA LYS A 931 3.72 -19.84 46.45
C LYS A 931 3.61 -20.31 45.01
N TYR A 932 3.97 -19.44 44.06
CA TYR A 932 3.84 -19.64 42.62
C TYR A 932 5.16 -19.93 41.90
N GLY A 933 6.26 -20.10 42.64
CA GLY A 933 7.58 -20.37 42.10
C GLY A 933 8.48 -19.14 42.25
N PHE A 934 9.35 -18.90 41.28
CA PHE A 934 10.22 -17.74 41.33
C PHE A 934 9.44 -16.42 41.17
N ALA A 935 9.82 -15.39 41.93
CA ALA A 935 9.45 -14.00 41.67
C ALA A 935 9.91 -13.58 40.26
N ASP A 936 9.25 -12.59 39.66
CA ASP A 936 9.55 -12.13 38.30
C ASP A 936 11.03 -11.71 38.14
N ALA A 937 11.51 -10.89 39.07
CA ALA A 937 12.91 -10.49 39.14
C ALA A 937 13.38 -10.28 40.58
N PHE A 938 14.69 -10.33 40.79
CA PHE A 938 15.32 -9.89 42.04
C PHE A 938 16.72 -9.37 41.78
N ASN A 939 17.21 -8.49 42.64
CA ASN A 939 18.55 -7.93 42.55
C ASN A 939 19.44 -8.48 43.67
N PRO A 940 20.35 -9.43 43.37
CA PRO A 940 21.23 -10.01 44.38
C PRO A 940 22.15 -8.97 45.04
N HIS A 941 22.40 -7.81 44.43
CA HIS A 941 23.37 -6.82 44.94
C HIS A 941 22.77 -5.91 46.00
N ASN A 942 21.53 -5.47 45.83
CA ASN A 942 20.86 -4.56 46.76
C ASN A 942 19.75 -5.22 47.59
N GLY A 943 19.37 -6.46 47.28
CA GLY A 943 18.36 -7.22 48.02
C GLY A 943 16.91 -6.94 47.63
N TRP A 944 16.66 -6.15 46.57
CA TRP A 944 15.33 -5.96 46.02
C TRP A 944 14.80 -7.27 45.43
N VAL A 945 13.52 -7.56 45.66
CA VAL A 945 12.79 -8.69 45.09
C VAL A 945 11.45 -8.15 44.59
N ASP A 946 11.02 -8.57 43.41
CA ASP A 946 9.69 -8.22 42.93
C ASP A 946 8.61 -8.85 43.82
N GLU A 947 7.57 -8.08 44.10
CA GLU A 947 6.44 -8.56 44.88
C GLU A 947 5.47 -9.40 44.06
N ASP A 948 5.61 -9.38 42.73
CA ASP A 948 4.72 -10.02 41.77
C ASP A 948 5.37 -11.20 41.05
N VAL A 949 4.50 -12.07 40.54
CA VAL A 949 4.79 -13.04 39.49
C VAL A 949 3.94 -12.71 38.27
N LEU A 950 4.48 -12.93 37.08
CA LEU A 950 3.78 -12.73 35.81
C LEU A 950 3.34 -14.08 35.21
N GLY A 951 2.12 -14.14 34.68
CA GLY A 951 1.52 -15.38 34.20
C GLY A 951 2.23 -15.97 32.98
N ILE A 952 2.72 -15.12 32.08
CA ILE A 952 3.47 -15.56 30.89
C ILE A 952 4.82 -16.18 31.27
N ASP A 953 5.48 -15.65 32.31
CA ASP A 953 6.79 -16.10 32.78
C ASP A 953 6.72 -17.43 33.52
N LEU A 954 5.69 -17.60 34.34
CA LEU A 954 5.38 -18.88 34.95
C LEU A 954 4.94 -19.92 33.90
N GLY A 955 4.22 -19.47 32.87
CA GLY A 955 3.83 -20.28 31.73
C GLY A 955 5.01 -20.88 30.98
N ILE A 956 5.97 -20.05 30.56
CA ILE A 956 7.16 -20.54 29.85
C ILE A 956 8.07 -21.38 30.76
N SER A 957 8.14 -21.06 32.05
CA SER A 957 8.89 -21.86 33.03
C SER A 957 8.32 -23.28 33.15
N LEU A 958 6.99 -23.41 33.23
CA LEU A 958 6.30 -24.70 33.29
C LEU A 958 6.48 -25.51 32.00
N ILE A 959 6.25 -24.89 30.84
CA ILE A 959 6.38 -25.56 29.55
C ILE A 959 7.84 -25.96 29.27
N GLY A 960 8.80 -25.08 29.57
CA GLY A 960 10.23 -25.37 29.43
C GLY A 960 10.67 -26.56 30.28
N ALA A 961 10.20 -26.64 31.53
CA ALA A 961 10.43 -27.78 32.40
C ALA A 961 9.78 -29.07 31.87
N GLU A 962 8.54 -29.00 31.37
CA GLU A 962 7.85 -30.18 30.85
C GLU A 962 8.47 -30.69 29.54
N ASN A 963 8.86 -29.80 28.62
CA ASN A 963 9.55 -30.18 27.39
C ASN A 963 10.94 -30.78 27.67
N LEU A 964 11.65 -30.27 28.68
CA LEU A 964 12.88 -30.89 29.17
C LEU A 964 12.63 -32.33 29.67
N ARG A 965 11.62 -32.53 30.52
CA ARG A 965 11.36 -33.80 31.22
C ARG A 965 10.73 -34.88 30.34
N SER A 966 9.83 -34.50 29.45
CA SER A 966 9.02 -35.45 28.67
C SER A 966 8.96 -35.11 27.18
N GLY A 967 9.02 -33.82 26.82
CA GLY A 967 8.77 -33.38 25.44
C GLY A 967 7.29 -33.45 25.04
N LYS A 968 6.37 -33.56 26.00
CA LYS A 968 4.94 -33.78 25.70
C LYS A 968 4.23 -32.57 25.10
N VAL A 969 4.58 -31.34 25.50
CA VAL A 969 3.94 -30.14 24.93
C VAL A 969 4.24 -30.04 23.44
N TRP A 970 5.51 -30.22 23.07
CA TRP A 970 5.95 -30.39 21.69
C TRP A 970 5.21 -31.52 20.97
N HIS A 971 5.16 -32.71 21.58
CA HIS A 971 4.49 -33.86 20.99
C HIS A 971 3.02 -33.60 20.67
N TRP A 972 2.25 -33.05 21.62
CA TRP A 972 0.84 -32.73 21.43
C TRP A 972 0.64 -31.67 20.35
N PHE A 973 1.39 -30.57 20.41
CA PHE A 973 1.23 -29.49 19.44
C PHE A 973 1.60 -29.96 18.02
N MET A 974 2.67 -30.74 17.87
CA MET A 974 3.13 -31.26 16.58
C MET A 974 2.24 -32.36 15.99
N GLN A 975 1.22 -32.84 16.71
CA GLN A 975 0.15 -33.66 16.09
C GLN A 975 -0.69 -32.84 15.11
N ASN A 976 -0.84 -31.53 15.33
CA ASN A 976 -1.58 -30.65 14.43
C ASN A 976 -0.90 -30.60 13.05
N GLU A 977 -1.71 -30.80 12.00
CA GLU A 977 -1.21 -30.83 10.63
C GLU A 977 -0.67 -29.46 10.18
N ASP A 978 -1.27 -28.37 10.66
CA ASP A 978 -0.96 -26.99 10.25
C ASP A 978 0.53 -26.67 10.41
N ALA A 979 1.13 -26.98 11.57
CA ALA A 979 2.54 -26.72 11.82
C ALA A 979 3.47 -27.55 10.93
N ARG A 980 3.16 -28.84 10.74
CA ARG A 980 3.94 -29.75 9.87
C ARG A 980 3.81 -29.37 8.40
N ARG A 981 2.63 -28.92 7.99
CA ARG A 981 2.38 -28.35 6.66
C ARG A 981 3.26 -27.11 6.45
N ALA A 982 3.30 -26.18 7.40
CA ALA A 982 4.12 -24.98 7.30
C ALA A 982 5.61 -25.33 7.14
N PHE A 983 6.14 -26.26 7.94
CA PHE A 983 7.53 -26.75 7.82
C PHE A 983 7.86 -27.25 6.42
N LYS A 984 6.97 -28.07 5.84
CA LYS A 984 7.14 -28.54 4.47
C LYS A 984 7.12 -27.41 3.45
N LEU A 985 6.18 -26.48 3.59
CA LEU A 985 6.00 -25.35 2.67
C LEU A 985 7.20 -24.40 2.67
N ILE A 986 7.78 -24.14 3.83
CA ILE A 986 8.94 -23.25 3.97
C ILE A 986 10.26 -23.99 3.72
N GLY A 987 10.28 -25.32 3.67
CA GLY A 987 11.52 -26.10 3.54
C GLY A 987 12.34 -26.05 4.82
N LEU A 988 11.71 -26.36 5.95
CA LEU A 988 12.34 -26.55 7.25
C LEU A 988 12.31 -28.05 7.59
N ASN A 989 13.36 -28.76 7.19
CA ASN A 989 13.46 -30.23 7.30
C ASN A 989 14.52 -30.65 8.30
#